data_AF-A0A7U9PUU6-F1
#
_entry.id   AF-A0A7U9PUU6-F1
#
_cell.length_a   1.000
_cell.length_b   1.000
_cell.length_c   1.000
_cell.angle_alpha   90.00
_cell.angle_beta   90.00
_cell.angle_gamma   90.00
#
_symmetry.space_group_name_H-M   'P 1'
#
loop_
_entity.id
_entity.type
_entity.pdbx_description
1 polymer ?
#
loop_
_entity_poly.entity_id
_entity_poly.type
_entity_poly.pdbx_seq_one_letter_code
_entity_poly.pdbx_strand_id
1 'polypeptide(L)'
;MTTTKTRTTPNPLERLPLHPLLWGFYPLLALWLANLSQIPPFAVVRSALLTLALTGIVWLINLLLFRNWIKAGLGSSLFLLAFFTYGHFYNLVKMAPLLAPWLGRHRTLLAVVLAGLIGLYFLLWRTRKPLYALNQIASVIGLFLVLFVSLQILIFQLGRASSLQAQAQTRPEKPASNQEGGRDVYYILLDTYGRQDYLASIGIDNSEFVRQLEARGFVVDSCAQANYDLTAFSLAASLNMDYLDALQVPMHPELADEKSEELEGLLKYSRVRREFEQMGYQTVTFKAVYPWIDITDSDVYFDPEQDTSILQFHHGRPMLIDTLSFEVIQEGSPWVAYRQFCQHFLAPLALMAHRDVRLGQLLRVYIDGIPLDLASRLLPLHTRLNPGLAAHLHLHAGAQKRFAGESVTRRTMSRLALQGLVESLQSTVRALRWNPQGTAWADYYDSTNYTRQAFEAKEAAVAAWASRIQPGLTWDFGANTGVFSRAVARAGGLVVSWDIDPAAVEKNYRQVRQVKEKNILPLVIDLTNPSPALGWSHAERASLLERAPADLALALALIHHLAIANNVPLEDIALFFSRVCRWLIIEFVPKGDSQVQRLLNSREDIFPEYTPEGFERAFTRYFTLHEKHPLEGSARVLYLMEKK
;
A
#
# COMPACT_ATOMS: atom_id res chain seq x y z
N MET A 1 73.50 30.11 -27.32
CA MET A 1 72.47 29.97 -26.27
C MET A 1 71.12 29.81 -26.94
N THR A 2 70.72 28.57 -27.20
CA THR A 2 69.44 28.17 -27.76
C THR A 2 68.52 27.77 -26.60
N THR A 3 67.59 28.65 -26.23
CA THR A 3 66.56 28.35 -25.24
C THR A 3 65.49 27.46 -25.88
N THR A 4 65.54 26.18 -25.55
CA THR A 4 64.50 25.18 -25.80
C THR A 4 63.22 25.57 -25.05
N LYS A 5 62.19 26.00 -25.79
CA LYS A 5 60.82 26.08 -25.26
C LYS A 5 60.29 24.66 -25.09
N THR A 6 60.18 24.22 -23.85
CA THR A 6 59.42 23.04 -23.44
C THR A 6 57.96 23.19 -23.87
N ARG A 7 57.52 22.34 -24.80
CA ARG A 7 56.09 22.13 -25.10
C ARG A 7 55.47 21.42 -23.90
N THR A 8 54.83 22.18 -23.02
CA THR A 8 53.89 21.63 -22.04
C THR A 8 52.74 20.98 -22.81
N THR A 9 52.48 19.71 -22.52
CA THR A 9 51.28 19.01 -22.98
C THR A 9 50.05 19.82 -22.53
N PRO A 10 49.14 20.19 -23.44
CA PRO A 10 47.95 20.97 -23.06
C PRO A 10 47.09 20.17 -22.08
N ASN A 11 46.59 20.85 -21.05
CA ASN A 11 45.73 20.27 -20.02
C ASN A 11 44.51 19.59 -20.68
N PRO A 12 44.04 18.39 -20.24
CA PRO A 12 42.85 17.75 -20.79
C PRO A 12 41.61 18.67 -20.88
N LEU A 13 41.47 19.64 -19.97
CA LEU A 13 40.43 20.68 -20.00
C LEU A 13 40.52 21.64 -21.19
N GLU A 14 41.67 21.74 -21.86
CA GLU A 14 41.84 22.57 -23.06
C GLU A 14 41.31 21.87 -24.32
N ARG A 15 41.17 20.54 -24.32
CA ARG A 15 40.78 19.76 -25.51
C ARG A 15 39.34 19.26 -25.50
N LEU A 16 38.74 19.08 -24.32
CA LEU A 16 37.37 18.59 -24.16
C LEU A 16 36.47 19.68 -23.57
N PRO A 17 35.38 20.09 -24.26
CA PRO A 17 34.40 21.00 -23.71
C PRO A 17 33.47 20.23 -22.76
N LEU A 18 33.85 20.13 -21.49
CA LEU A 18 33.03 19.48 -20.45
C LEU A 18 31.89 20.38 -19.94
N HIS A 19 32.01 21.69 -20.18
CA HIS A 19 31.08 22.69 -19.69
C HIS A 19 29.61 22.51 -20.12
N PRO A 20 29.23 21.94 -21.28
CA PRO A 20 27.81 21.67 -21.58
C PRO A 20 27.17 20.73 -20.56
N LEU A 21 27.87 19.64 -20.19
CA LEU A 21 27.38 18.68 -19.20
C LEU A 21 27.29 19.34 -17.81
N LEU A 22 28.31 20.11 -17.43
CA LEU A 22 28.33 20.81 -16.14
C LEU A 22 27.22 21.86 -16.04
N TRP A 23 26.99 22.63 -17.10
CA TRP A 23 25.97 23.70 -17.14
C TRP A 23 24.56 23.14 -17.34
N GLY A 24 24.42 21.95 -17.94
CA GLY A 24 23.16 21.21 -17.95
C GLY A 24 22.84 20.63 -16.57
N PHE A 25 23.84 20.13 -15.85
CA PHE A 25 23.66 19.49 -14.55
C PHE A 25 23.50 20.49 -13.39
N TYR A 26 24.19 21.64 -13.44
CA TYR A 26 24.16 22.65 -12.37
C TYR A 26 22.73 23.12 -12.00
N PRO A 27 21.84 23.48 -12.94
CA PRO A 27 20.49 23.93 -12.61
C PRO A 27 19.67 22.87 -11.87
N LEU A 28 19.89 21.59 -12.18
CA LEU A 28 19.26 20.49 -11.45
C LEU A 28 19.78 20.42 -10.01
N LEU A 29 21.08 20.52 -9.80
CA LEU A 29 21.67 20.54 -8.46
C LEU A 29 21.25 21.77 -7.67
N ALA A 30 21.20 22.95 -8.30
CA ALA A 30 20.76 24.18 -7.67
C ALA A 30 19.29 24.11 -7.26
N LEU A 31 18.44 23.53 -8.12
CA LEU A 31 17.04 23.26 -7.78
C LEU A 31 16.93 22.26 -6.63
N TRP A 32 17.74 21.20 -6.63
CA TRP A 32 17.75 20.24 -5.53
C TRP A 32 18.22 20.89 -4.23
N LEU A 33 19.28 21.70 -4.26
CA LEU A 33 19.78 22.46 -3.12
C LEU A 33 18.67 23.32 -2.48
N ALA A 34 17.89 24.02 -3.31
CA ALA A 34 16.75 24.82 -2.85
C ALA A 34 15.58 23.98 -2.27
N ASN A 35 15.60 22.66 -2.45
CA ASN A 35 14.50 21.75 -2.08
C ASN A 35 15.00 20.47 -1.38
N LEU A 36 16.17 20.50 -0.74
CA LEU A 36 16.81 19.29 -0.17
C LEU A 36 15.95 18.59 0.86
N SER A 37 15.12 19.38 1.52
CA SER A 37 14.23 19.05 2.62
C SER A 37 12.95 18.32 2.12
N GLN A 38 12.61 18.45 0.83
CA GLN A 38 11.37 17.94 0.22
C GLN A 38 11.61 16.84 -0.81
N ILE A 39 12.76 16.84 -1.48
CA ILE A 39 13.06 15.94 -2.60
C ILE A 39 14.04 14.85 -2.16
N PRO A 40 13.63 13.56 -2.20
CA PRO A 40 14.52 12.48 -1.85
C PRO A 40 15.63 12.30 -2.90
N PRO A 41 16.84 11.83 -2.51
CA PRO A 41 17.99 11.73 -3.41
C PRO A 41 17.73 10.92 -4.70
N PHE A 42 16.89 9.88 -4.64
CA PHE A 42 16.62 9.02 -5.81
C PHE A 42 15.89 9.76 -6.95
N ALA A 43 15.05 10.75 -6.62
CA ALA A 43 14.33 11.54 -7.63
C ALA A 43 15.30 12.38 -8.48
N VAL A 44 16.39 12.83 -7.85
CA VAL A 44 17.44 13.64 -8.49
C VAL A 44 18.26 12.78 -9.45
N VAL A 45 18.54 11.52 -9.11
CA VAL A 45 19.27 10.61 -10.00
C VAL A 45 18.53 10.43 -11.33
N ARG A 46 17.21 10.19 -11.28
CA ARG A 46 16.39 10.06 -12.49
C ARG A 46 16.43 11.33 -13.34
N SER A 47 16.24 12.48 -12.71
CA SER A 47 16.28 13.78 -13.40
C SER A 47 17.67 14.12 -13.95
N ALA A 48 18.74 13.69 -13.27
CA ALA A 48 20.11 13.86 -13.73
C ALA A 48 20.36 13.10 -15.02
N LEU A 49 19.95 11.84 -15.08
CA LEU A 49 20.08 11.01 -16.29
C LEU A 49 19.34 11.64 -17.48
N LEU A 50 18.12 12.12 -17.26
CA LEU A 50 17.33 12.78 -18.31
C LEU A 50 17.99 14.08 -18.78
N THR A 51 18.43 14.94 -17.85
CA THR A 51 19.07 16.22 -18.16
C THR A 51 20.39 16.03 -18.89
N LEU A 52 21.20 15.04 -18.50
CA LEU A 52 22.44 14.70 -19.19
C LEU A 52 22.18 14.14 -20.61
N ALA A 53 21.14 13.31 -20.78
CA ALA A 53 20.74 12.82 -22.10
C ALA A 53 20.28 13.96 -23.04
N LEU A 54 19.42 14.86 -22.57
CA LEU A 54 18.97 16.02 -23.34
C LEU A 54 20.12 16.98 -23.66
N THR A 55 21.01 17.20 -22.71
CA THR A 55 22.24 17.97 -22.91
C THR A 55 23.13 17.33 -23.98
N GLY A 56 23.25 16.00 -23.98
CA GLY A 56 23.96 15.24 -25.01
C GLY A 56 23.35 15.44 -26.40
N ILE A 57 22.02 15.48 -26.52
CA ILE A 57 21.31 15.75 -27.78
C ILE A 57 21.59 17.18 -28.27
N VAL A 58 21.47 18.19 -27.39
CA VAL A 58 21.81 19.58 -27.73
C VAL A 58 23.26 19.68 -28.22
N TRP A 59 24.17 18.98 -27.54
CA TRP A 59 25.58 18.97 -27.92
C TRP A 59 25.84 18.29 -29.25
N LEU A 60 25.17 17.17 -29.52
CA LEU A 60 25.22 16.49 -30.82
C LEU A 60 24.72 17.39 -31.96
N ILE A 61 23.59 18.08 -31.77
CA ILE A 61 23.05 19.03 -32.77
C ILE A 61 24.08 20.13 -33.07
N ASN A 62 24.68 20.70 -32.02
CA ASN A 62 25.71 21.71 -32.18
C ASN A 62 27.00 21.16 -32.82
N LEU A 63 27.33 19.89 -32.57
CA LEU A 63 28.47 19.22 -33.22
C LEU A 63 28.23 19.04 -34.71
N LEU A 64 27.01 18.69 -35.11
CA LEU A 64 26.60 18.61 -36.52
C LEU A 64 26.64 19.99 -37.21
N LEU A 65 26.25 21.05 -36.49
CA LEU A 65 26.21 22.42 -37.01
C LEU A 65 27.62 23.02 -37.19
N PHE A 66 28.46 22.97 -36.16
CA PHE A 66 29.77 23.62 -36.17
C PHE A 66 30.91 22.73 -36.67
N ARG A 67 30.71 21.40 -36.68
CA ARG A 67 31.73 20.38 -37.03
C ARG A 67 33.05 20.55 -36.27
N ASN A 68 32.98 21.12 -35.08
CA ASN A 68 34.12 21.42 -34.22
C ASN A 68 33.69 21.27 -32.77
N TRP A 69 34.41 20.43 -32.02
CA TRP A 69 34.07 20.07 -30.64
C TRP A 69 33.96 21.30 -29.71
N ILE A 70 34.91 22.23 -29.78
CA ILE A 70 34.94 23.42 -28.90
C ILE A 70 33.80 24.38 -29.23
N LYS A 71 33.57 24.67 -30.52
CA LYS A 71 32.45 25.52 -30.93
C LYS A 71 31.11 24.88 -30.59
N ALA A 72 31.00 23.57 -30.75
CA ALA A 72 29.81 22.82 -30.39
C ALA A 72 29.54 22.89 -28.88
N GLY A 73 30.58 22.75 -28.07
CA GLY A 73 30.49 22.95 -26.62
C GLY A 73 29.98 24.35 -26.27
N LEU A 74 30.63 25.39 -26.78
CA LEU A 74 30.27 26.80 -26.52
C LEU A 74 28.84 27.12 -26.97
N GLY A 75 28.44 26.67 -28.16
CA GLY A 75 27.06 26.81 -28.65
C GLY A 75 26.06 26.12 -27.72
N SER A 76 26.36 24.90 -27.29
CA SER A 76 25.49 24.13 -26.38
C SER A 76 25.34 24.81 -25.03
N SER A 77 26.42 25.35 -24.46
CA SER A 77 26.34 26.07 -23.18
C SER A 77 25.63 27.41 -23.28
N LEU A 78 25.75 28.14 -24.40
CA LEU A 78 24.95 29.33 -24.64
C LEU A 78 23.46 29.00 -24.73
N PHE A 79 23.11 27.91 -25.44
CA PHE A 79 21.73 27.44 -25.51
C PHE A 79 21.19 27.05 -24.14
N LEU A 80 21.93 26.22 -23.38
CA LEU A 80 21.52 25.78 -22.04
C LEU A 80 21.40 26.96 -21.07
N LEU A 81 22.35 27.91 -21.10
CA LEU A 81 22.27 29.12 -20.31
C LEU A 81 21.00 29.90 -20.63
N ALA A 82 20.72 30.16 -21.92
CA ALA A 82 19.52 30.88 -22.34
C ALA A 82 18.23 30.13 -21.94
N PHE A 83 18.22 28.80 -22.08
CA PHE A 83 17.08 27.96 -21.74
C PHE A 83 16.77 28.01 -20.23
N PHE A 84 17.75 27.74 -19.38
CA PHE A 84 17.55 27.70 -17.92
C PHE A 84 17.35 29.08 -17.29
N THR A 85 17.90 30.14 -17.89
CA THR A 85 17.74 31.51 -17.34
C THR A 85 16.54 32.28 -17.88
N TYR A 86 15.84 31.77 -18.90
CA TYR A 86 14.73 32.47 -19.55
C TYR A 86 13.64 32.91 -18.55
N GLY A 87 13.22 32.03 -17.64
CA GLY A 87 12.19 32.33 -16.65
C GLY A 87 12.61 33.44 -15.67
N HIS A 88 13.86 33.38 -15.17
CA HIS A 88 14.41 34.41 -14.30
C HIS A 88 14.51 35.76 -15.01
N PHE A 89 14.97 35.77 -16.26
CA PHE A 89 15.06 36.98 -17.07
C PHE A 89 13.67 37.56 -17.36
N TYR A 90 12.69 36.71 -17.66
CA TYR A 90 11.30 37.13 -17.86
C TYR A 90 10.72 37.82 -16.62
N ASN A 91 10.92 37.23 -15.43
CA ASN A 91 10.44 37.81 -14.18
C ASN A 91 11.08 39.18 -13.91
N LEU A 92 12.39 39.31 -14.15
CA LEU A 92 13.11 40.57 -13.99
C LEU A 92 12.61 41.65 -14.96
N VAL A 93 12.40 41.29 -16.23
CA VAL A 93 11.85 42.20 -17.25
C VAL A 93 10.42 42.62 -16.93
N LYS A 94 9.59 41.70 -16.42
CA LYS A 94 8.21 41.98 -16.02
C LYS A 94 8.13 42.94 -14.84
N MET A 95 9.09 42.88 -13.92
CA MET A 95 9.20 43.79 -12.77
C MET A 95 9.79 45.16 -13.13
N ALA A 96 10.42 45.31 -14.30
CA ALA A 96 11.04 46.56 -14.72
C ALA A 96 10.03 47.48 -15.44
N PRO A 97 9.63 48.64 -14.86
CA PRO A 97 8.56 49.48 -15.39
C PRO A 97 8.80 49.99 -16.83
N LEU A 98 10.07 50.22 -17.18
CA LEU A 98 10.47 50.72 -18.50
C LEU A 98 10.49 49.63 -19.59
N LEU A 99 10.73 48.38 -19.22
CA LEU A 99 10.88 47.26 -20.16
C LEU A 99 9.59 46.43 -20.28
N ALA A 100 8.82 46.32 -19.21
CA ALA A 100 7.61 45.49 -19.13
C ALA A 100 6.57 45.78 -20.24
N PRO A 101 6.28 47.02 -20.66
CA PRO A 101 5.31 47.28 -21.73
C PRO A 101 5.70 46.66 -23.09
N TRP A 102 7.01 46.54 -23.36
CA TRP A 102 7.55 46.10 -24.64
C TRP A 102 7.96 44.63 -24.62
N LEU A 103 8.62 44.20 -23.54
CA LEU A 103 9.27 42.90 -23.40
C LEU A 103 8.60 42.01 -22.33
N GLY A 104 7.64 42.51 -21.56
CA GLY A 104 6.92 41.75 -20.53
C GLY A 104 5.95 40.69 -21.07
N ARG A 105 5.90 40.49 -22.40
CA ARG A 105 5.13 39.43 -23.06
C ARG A 105 6.07 38.33 -23.52
N HIS A 106 5.76 37.06 -23.22
CA HIS A 106 6.59 35.93 -23.61
C HIS A 106 6.97 35.93 -25.10
N ARG A 107 6.03 36.28 -25.99
CA ARG A 107 6.27 36.32 -27.44
C ARG A 107 7.37 37.30 -27.85
N THR A 108 7.41 38.49 -27.23
CA THR A 108 8.39 39.53 -27.59
C THR A 108 9.74 39.24 -26.97
N LEU A 109 9.75 38.83 -25.70
CA LEU A 109 10.99 38.43 -25.03
C LEU A 109 11.65 37.23 -25.73
N LEU A 110 10.86 36.21 -26.10
CA LEU A 110 11.37 35.03 -26.77
C LEU A 110 11.98 35.39 -28.14
N ALA A 111 11.33 36.27 -28.91
CA ALA A 111 11.87 36.72 -30.19
C ALA A 111 13.22 37.45 -30.00
N VAL A 112 13.37 38.29 -28.97
CA VAL A 112 14.62 38.99 -28.66
C VAL A 112 15.71 38.02 -28.21
N VAL A 113 15.40 37.07 -27.32
CA VAL A 113 16.36 36.06 -26.86
C VAL A 113 16.80 35.17 -28.02
N LEU A 114 15.89 34.74 -28.90
CA LEU A 114 16.23 33.95 -30.09
C LEU A 114 17.08 34.75 -31.08
N ALA A 115 16.75 36.01 -31.34
CA ALA A 115 17.56 36.87 -32.20
C ALA A 115 18.99 37.05 -31.64
N GLY A 116 19.11 37.27 -30.33
CA GLY A 116 20.40 37.33 -29.64
C GLY A 116 21.18 36.02 -29.74
N LEU A 117 20.52 34.88 -29.51
CA LEU A 117 21.12 33.55 -29.60
C LEU A 117 21.60 33.25 -31.03
N ILE A 118 20.79 33.56 -32.05
CA ILE A 118 21.18 33.45 -33.47
C ILE A 118 22.40 34.32 -33.77
N GLY A 119 22.43 35.56 -33.27
CA GLY A 119 23.58 36.46 -33.41
C GLY A 119 24.86 35.87 -32.79
N LEU A 120 24.78 35.32 -31.58
CA LEU A 120 25.90 34.67 -30.91
C LEU A 120 26.37 33.41 -31.65
N TYR A 121 25.43 32.60 -32.17
CA TYR A 121 25.72 31.43 -33.01
C TYR A 121 26.43 31.83 -34.30
N PHE A 122 25.98 32.90 -34.96
CA PHE A 122 26.63 33.44 -36.16
C PHE A 122 28.06 33.92 -35.87
N LEU A 123 28.28 34.62 -34.74
CA LEU A 123 29.61 35.05 -34.30
C LEU A 123 30.54 33.86 -34.03
N LEU A 124 30.05 32.83 -33.32
CA LEU A 124 30.79 31.58 -33.09
C LEU A 124 31.14 30.85 -34.39
N TRP A 125 30.18 30.80 -35.33
CA TRP A 125 30.38 30.20 -36.64
C TRP A 125 31.47 30.93 -37.44
N ARG A 126 31.40 32.26 -37.51
CA ARG A 126 32.33 33.12 -38.25
C ARG A 126 33.75 33.15 -37.66
N THR A 127 33.89 32.94 -36.35
CA THR A 127 35.19 33.02 -35.66
C THR A 127 36.15 31.92 -36.13
N ARG A 128 37.32 32.30 -36.65
CA ARG A 128 38.40 31.36 -37.05
C ARG A 128 39.51 31.22 -36.00
N LYS A 129 39.47 32.02 -34.93
CA LYS A 129 40.45 31.96 -33.84
C LYS A 129 40.28 30.67 -33.01
N PRO A 130 41.36 30.10 -32.45
CA PRO A 130 41.26 29.01 -31.50
C PRO A 130 40.61 29.51 -30.19
N LEU A 131 39.49 28.89 -29.80
CA LEU A 131 38.68 29.30 -28.64
C LEU A 131 39.06 28.55 -27.33
N TYR A 132 40.30 28.05 -27.23
CA TYR A 132 40.76 27.22 -26.10
C TYR A 132 40.62 27.94 -24.74
N ALA A 133 41.00 29.21 -24.66
CA ALA A 133 40.88 29.99 -23.43
C ALA A 133 39.41 30.13 -22.98
N LEU A 134 38.50 30.41 -23.91
CA LEU A 134 37.07 30.53 -23.59
C LEU A 134 36.47 29.18 -23.16
N ASN A 135 36.88 28.09 -23.81
CA ASN A 135 36.51 26.72 -23.42
C ASN A 135 36.95 26.38 -21.99
N GLN A 136 38.19 26.72 -21.66
CA GLN A 136 38.76 26.49 -20.34
C GLN A 136 38.02 27.31 -19.28
N ILE A 137 37.79 28.60 -19.53
CA ILE A 137 37.04 29.48 -18.62
C ILE A 137 35.63 28.93 -18.38
N ALA A 138 34.89 28.56 -19.43
CA ALA A 138 33.54 28.00 -19.28
C ALA A 138 33.53 26.68 -18.48
N SER A 139 34.55 25.82 -18.68
CA SER A 139 34.71 24.56 -17.95
C SER A 139 35.05 24.77 -16.49
N VAL A 140 35.94 25.71 -16.18
CA VAL A 140 36.29 26.07 -14.80
C VAL A 140 35.09 26.68 -14.08
N ILE A 141 34.34 27.58 -14.72
CA ILE A 141 33.10 28.14 -14.15
C ILE A 141 32.08 27.04 -13.88
N GLY A 142 31.82 26.16 -14.86
CA GLY A 142 30.87 25.07 -14.70
C GLY A 142 31.28 24.11 -13.58
N LEU A 143 32.57 23.79 -13.49
CA LEU A 143 33.10 22.90 -12.46
C LEU A 143 32.99 23.53 -11.07
N PHE A 144 33.35 24.81 -10.96
CA PHE A 144 33.19 25.57 -9.71
C PHE A 144 31.74 25.59 -9.25
N LEU A 145 30.79 25.91 -10.14
CA LEU A 145 29.37 25.96 -9.81
C LEU A 145 28.83 24.61 -9.32
N VAL A 146 29.16 23.53 -10.02
CA VAL A 146 28.77 22.17 -9.62
C VAL A 146 29.40 21.80 -8.29
N LEU A 147 30.72 21.95 -8.13
CA LEU A 147 31.41 21.60 -6.88
C LEU A 147 30.92 22.42 -5.69
N PHE A 148 30.67 23.72 -5.89
CA PHE A 148 30.18 24.60 -4.84
C PHE A 148 28.79 24.17 -4.35
N VAL A 149 27.86 23.89 -5.27
CA VAL A 149 26.52 23.39 -4.90
C VAL A 149 26.59 21.99 -4.30
N SER A 150 27.38 21.08 -4.88
CA SER A 150 27.57 19.73 -4.34
C SER A 150 28.16 19.74 -2.92
N LEU A 151 29.09 20.66 -2.62
CA LEU A 151 29.64 20.81 -1.28
C LEU A 151 28.57 21.28 -0.28
N GLN A 152 27.72 22.23 -0.66
CA GLN A 152 26.60 22.67 0.20
C GLN A 152 25.62 21.53 0.48
N ILE A 153 25.26 20.77 -0.56
CA ILE A 153 24.41 19.59 -0.42
C ILE A 153 25.07 18.56 0.51
N LEU A 154 26.37 18.30 0.36
CA LEU A 154 27.09 17.36 1.20
C LEU A 154 27.12 17.82 2.67
N ILE A 155 27.43 19.09 2.92
CA ILE A 155 27.43 19.68 4.27
C ILE A 155 26.06 19.54 4.91
N PHE A 156 24.99 19.84 4.17
CA PHE A 156 23.62 19.68 4.61
C PHE A 156 23.31 18.23 4.98
N GLN A 157 23.58 17.27 4.09
CA GLN A 157 23.32 15.85 4.34
C GLN A 157 24.11 15.29 5.54
N LEU A 158 25.36 15.74 5.74
CA LEU A 158 26.15 15.37 6.91
C LEU A 158 25.58 15.97 8.20
N GLY A 159 25.11 17.22 8.15
CA GLY A 159 24.43 17.88 9.26
C GLY A 159 23.16 17.12 9.67
N ARG A 160 22.31 16.80 8.70
CA ARG A 160 21.08 16.01 8.88
C ARG A 160 21.32 14.65 9.50
N ALA A 161 22.28 13.90 8.96
CA ALA A 161 22.59 12.56 9.46
C ALA A 161 23.08 12.63 10.91
N SER A 162 23.91 13.63 11.23
CA SER A 162 24.42 13.85 12.59
C SER A 162 23.32 14.25 13.57
N SER A 163 22.39 15.14 13.17
CA SER A 163 21.28 15.58 14.02
C SER A 163 20.29 14.46 14.31
N LEU A 164 19.89 13.71 13.28
CA LEU A 164 19.01 12.55 13.42
C LEU A 164 19.65 11.47 14.28
N GLN A 165 20.95 11.22 14.14
CA GLN A 165 21.67 10.26 14.97
C GLN A 165 21.71 10.71 16.44
N ALA A 166 22.00 11.99 16.70
CA ALA A 166 22.00 12.53 18.06
C ALA A 166 20.62 12.44 18.73
N GLN A 167 19.54 12.73 17.99
CA GLN A 167 18.19 12.60 18.50
C GLN A 167 17.74 11.15 18.65
N ALA A 168 18.12 10.25 17.74
CA ALA A 168 17.86 8.82 17.86
C ALA A 168 18.47 8.22 19.14
N GLN A 169 19.65 8.69 19.55
CA GLN A 169 20.29 8.28 20.81
C GLN A 169 19.51 8.72 22.05
N THR A 170 18.61 9.72 21.94
CA THR A 170 17.71 10.10 23.02
C THR A 170 16.45 9.22 23.10
N ARG A 171 16.26 8.31 22.15
CA ARG A 171 15.14 7.38 22.17
C ARG A 171 15.34 6.40 23.34
N PRO A 172 14.41 6.35 24.30
CA PRO A 172 14.51 5.46 25.44
C PRO A 172 14.42 4.00 25.00
N GLU A 173 15.15 3.11 25.68
CA GLU A 173 14.92 1.67 25.50
C GLU A 173 13.51 1.33 25.97
N LYS A 174 12.75 0.68 25.08
CA LYS A 174 11.38 0.30 25.37
C LYS A 174 11.38 -0.76 26.50
N PRO A 175 10.57 -0.59 27.56
CA PRO A 175 10.50 -1.60 28.61
C PRO A 175 10.05 -2.95 28.03
N ALA A 176 10.64 -4.04 28.53
CA ALA A 176 10.41 -5.39 28.03
C ALA A 176 8.98 -5.92 28.27
N SER A 177 8.17 -5.22 29.08
CA SER A 177 6.79 -5.57 29.40
C SER A 177 5.89 -4.39 29.08
N ASN A 178 4.88 -4.62 28.25
CA ASN A 178 3.74 -3.72 28.11
C ASN A 178 3.07 -3.63 29.48
N GLN A 179 2.83 -2.42 29.99
CA GLN A 179 1.94 -2.28 31.14
C GLN A 179 0.53 -2.66 30.71
N GLU A 180 -0.03 -3.71 31.31
CA GLU A 180 -1.44 -4.05 31.14
C GLU A 180 -2.30 -2.94 31.76
N GLY A 181 -3.18 -2.32 30.96
CA GLY A 181 -4.20 -1.38 31.44
C GLY A 181 -4.19 0.03 30.83
N GLY A 182 -3.23 0.36 29.97
CA GLY A 182 -3.24 1.62 29.21
C GLY A 182 -4.37 1.65 28.17
N ARG A 183 -5.02 2.80 27.96
CA ARG A 183 -5.96 3.00 26.84
C ARG A 183 -5.19 3.38 25.58
N ASP A 184 -5.66 2.92 24.43
CA ASP A 184 -5.17 3.39 23.12
C ASP A 184 -5.40 4.90 22.98
N VAL A 185 -4.41 5.60 22.44
CA VAL A 185 -4.46 7.04 22.21
C VAL A 185 -4.42 7.30 20.72
N TYR A 186 -5.45 7.96 20.21
CA TYR A 186 -5.56 8.33 18.80
C TYR A 186 -5.34 9.83 18.64
N TYR A 187 -4.34 10.20 17.85
CA TYR A 187 -4.11 11.58 17.43
C TYR A 187 -4.39 11.69 15.93
N ILE A 188 -5.50 12.36 15.59
CA ILE A 188 -5.98 12.49 14.21
C ILE A 188 -5.91 13.95 13.83
N LEU A 189 -5.07 14.27 12.85
CA LEU A 189 -4.94 15.61 12.28
C LEU A 189 -5.46 15.59 10.83
N LEU A 190 -6.51 16.34 10.56
CA LEU A 190 -7.08 16.46 9.22
C LEU A 190 -6.43 17.63 8.49
N ASP A 191 -5.79 17.34 7.35
CA ASP A 191 -5.07 18.35 6.58
C ASP A 191 -6.03 19.41 6.03
N THR A 192 -5.72 20.69 6.27
CA THR A 192 -6.51 21.86 5.82
C THR A 192 -7.99 21.89 6.24
N TYR A 193 -8.42 21.09 7.23
CA TYR A 193 -9.80 21.07 7.69
C TYR A 193 -10.13 22.32 8.53
N GLY A 194 -11.01 23.17 7.97
CA GLY A 194 -11.39 24.44 8.59
C GLY A 194 -12.43 24.29 9.71
N ARG A 195 -12.45 25.28 10.61
CA ARG A 195 -13.48 25.41 11.65
C ARG A 195 -14.85 25.72 11.04
N GLN A 196 -15.92 25.33 11.74
CA GLN A 196 -17.31 25.46 11.27
C GLN A 196 -17.68 26.88 10.80
N ASP A 197 -17.27 27.91 11.52
CA ASP A 197 -17.57 29.32 11.18
C ASP A 197 -16.87 29.77 9.89
N TYR A 198 -15.61 29.37 9.70
CA TYR A 198 -14.87 29.62 8.46
C TYR A 198 -15.49 28.84 7.30
N LEU A 199 -15.76 27.55 7.47
CA LEU A 199 -16.42 26.74 6.44
C LEU A 199 -17.80 27.32 6.04
N ALA A 200 -18.59 27.78 7.01
CA ALA A 200 -19.86 28.44 6.75
C ALA A 200 -19.68 29.75 5.95
N SER A 201 -18.61 30.51 6.21
CA SER A 201 -18.33 31.76 5.48
C SER A 201 -18.08 31.55 3.98
N ILE A 202 -17.65 30.35 3.59
CA ILE A 202 -17.44 29.94 2.19
C ILE A 202 -18.56 29.02 1.65
N GLY A 203 -19.69 28.92 2.38
CA GLY A 203 -20.88 28.19 1.95
C GLY A 203 -20.84 26.68 2.18
N ILE A 204 -19.93 26.17 3.01
CA ILE A 204 -19.85 24.75 3.38
C ILE A 204 -20.52 24.55 4.75
N ASP A 205 -21.63 23.79 4.77
CA ASP A 205 -22.30 23.41 6.02
C ASP A 205 -21.69 22.13 6.61
N ASN A 206 -20.95 22.28 7.69
CA ASN A 206 -20.33 21.21 8.44
C ASN A 206 -21.00 20.99 9.83
N SER A 207 -22.19 21.57 10.05
CA SER A 207 -22.88 21.55 11.35
C SER A 207 -23.33 20.16 11.79
N GLU A 208 -23.76 19.31 10.85
CA GLU A 208 -24.19 17.95 11.16
C GLU A 208 -23.03 17.08 11.63
N PHE A 209 -21.85 17.23 11.02
CA PHE A 209 -20.64 16.53 11.43
C PHE A 209 -20.23 16.91 12.86
N VAL A 210 -20.23 18.21 13.17
CA VAL A 210 -19.95 18.72 14.53
C VAL A 210 -20.94 18.17 15.56
N ARG A 211 -22.25 18.27 15.29
CA ARG A 211 -23.29 17.69 16.18
C ARG A 211 -23.05 16.21 16.44
N GLN A 212 -22.62 15.48 15.42
CA GLN A 212 -22.35 14.05 15.51
C GLN A 212 -21.11 13.72 16.34
N LEU A 213 -20.08 14.56 16.31
CA LEU A 213 -18.92 14.45 17.21
C LEU A 213 -19.34 14.70 18.66
N GLU A 214 -20.07 15.79 18.92
CA GLU A 214 -20.57 16.13 20.25
C GLU A 214 -21.48 15.03 20.83
N ALA A 215 -22.38 14.47 20.00
CA ALA A 215 -23.25 13.36 20.39
C ALA A 215 -22.48 12.08 20.75
N ARG A 216 -21.24 11.93 20.24
CA ARG A 216 -20.32 10.83 20.60
C ARG A 216 -19.43 11.17 21.80
N GLY A 217 -19.60 12.34 22.41
CA GLY A 217 -18.85 12.79 23.58
C GLY A 217 -17.55 13.52 23.28
N PHE A 218 -17.30 13.90 22.02
CA PHE A 218 -16.16 14.76 21.68
C PHE A 218 -16.45 16.20 22.09
N VAL A 219 -15.44 16.88 22.62
CA VAL A 219 -15.48 18.33 22.83
C VAL A 219 -15.03 19.01 21.54
N VAL A 220 -15.89 19.84 20.97
CA VAL A 220 -15.56 20.63 19.76
C VAL A 220 -15.43 22.10 20.16
N ASP A 221 -14.21 22.61 20.11
CA ASP A 221 -13.94 24.01 20.45
C ASP A 221 -14.26 24.95 19.28
N SER A 222 -15.25 25.82 19.48
CA SER A 222 -15.69 26.81 18.49
C SER A 222 -14.69 27.94 18.25
N CYS A 223 -13.66 28.06 19.10
CA CYS A 223 -12.67 29.13 19.07
C CYS A 223 -11.23 28.62 18.92
N ALA A 224 -11.02 27.31 18.81
CA ALA A 224 -9.70 26.73 18.57
C ALA A 224 -9.02 27.34 17.33
N GLN A 225 -7.73 27.59 17.44
CA GLN A 225 -6.86 28.10 16.39
C GLN A 225 -5.69 27.14 16.21
N ALA A 226 -5.27 26.93 14.97
CA ALA A 226 -4.03 26.24 14.71
C ALA A 226 -2.87 27.09 15.23
N ASN A 227 -1.89 26.45 15.87
CA ASN A 227 -0.70 27.15 16.36
C ASN A 227 0.14 27.73 15.21
N TYR A 228 0.04 27.11 14.03
CA TYR A 228 0.80 27.44 12.82
C TYR A 228 -0.04 27.19 11.57
N ASP A 229 0.30 27.86 10.48
CA ASP A 229 -0.39 27.83 9.18
C ASP A 229 -0.03 26.62 8.31
N LEU A 230 1.07 25.92 8.61
CA LEU A 230 1.48 24.68 7.94
C LEU A 230 1.34 23.45 8.84
N THR A 231 0.84 22.35 8.27
CA THR A 231 0.62 21.07 8.96
C THR A 231 1.89 20.54 9.62
N ALA A 232 3.05 20.65 8.97
CA ALA A 232 4.33 20.21 9.53
C ALA A 232 4.71 20.94 10.82
N PHE A 233 4.48 22.26 10.87
CA PHE A 233 4.76 23.10 12.04
C PHE A 233 3.78 22.82 13.18
N SER A 234 2.49 22.73 12.87
CA SER A 234 1.46 22.38 13.84
C SER A 234 1.72 21.00 14.47
N LEU A 235 2.12 20.03 13.65
CA LEU A 235 2.45 18.68 14.09
C LEU A 235 3.70 18.65 14.96
N ALA A 236 4.79 19.31 14.55
CA ALA A 236 6.02 19.37 15.31
C ALA A 236 5.82 20.02 16.69
N ALA A 237 5.07 21.12 16.75
CA ALA A 237 4.74 21.78 18.02
C ALA A 237 3.86 20.89 18.92
N SER A 238 2.80 20.30 18.37
CA SER A 238 1.85 19.48 19.13
C SER A 238 2.51 18.21 19.69
N LEU A 239 3.32 17.52 18.90
CA LEU A 239 4.01 16.30 19.33
C LEU A 239 5.18 16.57 20.29
N ASN A 240 5.63 17.82 20.41
CA ASN A 240 6.62 18.21 21.41
C ASN A 240 6.04 18.95 22.60
N MET A 241 4.73 19.24 22.57
CA MET A 241 4.00 20.01 23.59
C MET A 241 4.62 21.39 23.84
N ASP A 242 5.17 22.02 22.80
CA ASP A 242 5.81 23.33 22.91
C ASP A 242 5.75 24.09 21.59
N TYR A 243 5.86 25.41 21.66
CA TYR A 243 5.89 26.28 20.48
C TYR A 243 7.25 26.19 19.76
N LEU A 244 7.24 26.36 18.45
CA LEU A 244 8.43 26.29 17.59
C LEU A 244 9.56 27.24 18.06
N ASP A 245 9.22 28.42 18.58
CA ASP A 245 10.21 29.36 19.13
C ASP A 245 10.96 28.77 20.33
N ALA A 246 10.27 28.03 21.21
CA ALA A 246 10.88 27.35 22.36
C ALA A 246 11.68 26.11 21.94
N LEU A 247 11.24 25.45 20.86
CA LEU A 247 11.96 24.35 20.21
C LEU A 247 13.16 24.83 19.37
N GLN A 248 13.43 26.14 19.36
CA GLN A 248 14.51 26.77 18.61
C GLN A 248 14.41 26.58 17.09
N VAL A 249 13.17 26.39 16.60
CA VAL A 249 12.86 26.31 15.16
C VAL A 249 12.57 27.74 14.66
N PRO A 250 13.41 28.33 13.80
CA PRO A 250 13.26 29.72 13.38
C PRO A 250 11.99 29.92 12.54
N MET A 251 11.06 30.74 13.03
CA MET A 251 9.83 31.14 12.33
C MET A 251 10.11 32.25 11.31
N HIS A 252 10.63 31.90 10.13
CA HIS A 252 10.73 32.83 9.00
C HIS A 252 9.75 32.45 7.88
N PRO A 253 8.69 33.25 7.63
CA PRO A 253 7.65 32.97 6.62
C PRO A 253 8.19 32.79 5.20
N GLU A 254 9.33 33.41 4.89
CA GLU A 254 9.99 33.31 3.56
C GLU A 254 10.86 32.05 3.42
N LEU A 255 11.06 31.27 4.50
CA LEU A 255 11.99 30.14 4.60
C LEU A 255 11.33 28.82 5.02
N ALA A 256 9.99 28.75 5.05
CA ALA A 256 9.25 27.57 5.49
C ALA A 256 9.60 26.30 4.68
N ASP A 257 9.98 26.46 3.41
CA ASP A 257 10.44 25.36 2.55
C ASP A 257 11.89 24.92 2.80
N GLU A 258 12.75 25.81 3.32
CA GLU A 258 14.21 25.62 3.37
C GLU A 258 14.70 24.80 4.58
N LYS A 259 13.85 24.54 5.61
CA LYS A 259 14.31 23.97 6.89
C LYS A 259 13.49 22.79 7.45
N SER A 260 12.99 21.90 6.60
CA SER A 260 12.26 20.70 7.07
C SER A 260 13.11 19.71 7.88
N GLU A 261 14.45 19.81 7.87
CA GLU A 261 15.34 18.93 8.64
C GLU A 261 15.14 19.02 10.14
N GLU A 262 14.95 20.25 10.65
CA GLU A 262 14.70 20.51 12.06
C GLU A 262 13.36 19.89 12.47
N LEU A 263 12.40 19.80 11.54
CA LEU A 263 11.10 19.21 11.77
C LEU A 263 11.13 17.68 11.75
N GLU A 264 11.84 17.04 10.81
CA GLU A 264 11.89 15.57 10.72
C GLU A 264 12.31 14.96 12.06
N GLY A 265 13.35 15.53 12.65
CA GLY A 265 13.83 15.15 13.97
C GLY A 265 12.79 15.32 15.08
N LEU A 266 12.15 16.50 15.13
CA LEU A 266 11.09 16.81 16.08
C LEU A 266 9.84 15.95 15.90
N LEU A 267 9.58 15.41 14.71
CA LEU A 267 8.46 14.52 14.43
C LEU A 267 8.78 13.08 14.83
N LYS A 268 9.90 12.54 14.32
CA LYS A 268 10.31 11.15 14.57
C LYS A 268 10.70 10.92 16.02
N TYR A 269 11.39 11.85 16.65
CA TYR A 269 11.87 11.72 18.04
C TYR A 269 11.13 12.66 18.99
N SER A 270 9.85 12.93 18.69
CA SER A 270 9.02 13.85 19.44
C SER A 270 8.91 13.49 20.93
N ARG A 271 8.73 14.51 21.77
CA ARG A 271 8.56 14.32 23.22
C ARG A 271 7.39 13.39 23.53
N VAL A 272 6.22 13.61 22.92
CA VAL A 272 5.02 12.79 23.11
C VAL A 272 5.33 11.34 22.81
N ARG A 273 5.95 11.05 21.66
CA ARG A 273 6.31 9.69 21.28
C ARG A 273 7.24 9.04 22.32
N ARG A 274 8.31 9.73 22.74
CA ARG A 274 9.25 9.19 23.74
C ARG A 274 8.57 8.88 25.07
N GLU A 275 7.66 9.74 25.54
CA GLU A 275 6.93 9.50 26.78
C GLU A 275 6.01 8.28 26.68
N PHE A 276 5.28 8.13 25.57
CA PHE A 276 4.46 6.92 25.33
C PHE A 276 5.30 5.65 25.20
N GLU A 277 6.43 5.70 24.49
CA GLU A 277 7.36 4.58 24.36
C GLU A 277 7.96 4.16 25.72
N GLN A 278 8.28 5.11 26.61
CA GLN A 278 8.71 4.83 27.99
C GLN A 278 7.63 4.14 28.82
N MET A 279 6.36 4.43 28.55
CA MET A 279 5.21 3.76 29.17
C MET A 279 4.91 2.39 28.54
N GLY A 280 5.67 1.97 27.52
CA GLY A 280 5.51 0.67 26.85
C GLY A 280 4.49 0.67 25.71
N TYR A 281 4.00 1.84 25.26
CA TYR A 281 3.06 1.91 24.14
C TYR A 281 3.74 1.54 22.81
N GLN A 282 2.94 0.98 21.89
CA GLN A 282 3.32 0.84 20.50
C GLN A 282 2.90 2.08 19.69
N THR A 283 3.80 2.58 18.86
CA THR A 283 3.50 3.71 17.98
C THR A 283 2.99 3.19 16.63
N VAL A 284 1.82 3.64 16.22
CA VAL A 284 1.22 3.30 14.93
C VAL A 284 1.08 4.56 14.10
N THR A 285 1.58 4.56 12.86
CA THR A 285 1.49 5.71 11.95
C THR A 285 0.98 5.26 10.58
N PHE A 286 0.32 6.19 9.89
CA PHE A 286 -0.13 6.00 8.51
C PHE A 286 0.73 6.85 7.60
N LYS A 287 1.09 6.32 6.43
CA LYS A 287 1.82 7.03 5.40
C LYS A 287 1.18 8.39 5.14
N ALA A 288 1.95 9.44 5.33
CA ALA A 288 1.54 10.78 4.96
C ALA A 288 1.66 10.99 3.45
N VAL A 289 0.82 11.87 2.89
CA VAL A 289 0.91 12.31 1.48
C VAL A 289 2.26 13.00 1.20
N TYR A 290 2.83 13.62 2.23
CA TYR A 290 4.05 14.41 2.15
C TYR A 290 5.21 13.73 2.90
N PRO A 291 6.34 13.42 2.23
CA PRO A 291 7.45 12.70 2.84
C PRO A 291 8.08 13.39 4.07
N TRP A 292 7.99 14.71 4.18
CA TRP A 292 8.66 15.48 5.24
C TRP A 292 7.88 15.52 6.56
N ILE A 293 6.63 15.03 6.60
CA ILE A 293 5.87 14.83 7.86
C ILE A 293 5.66 13.35 8.17
N ASP A 294 6.27 12.47 7.39
CA ASP A 294 6.06 11.04 7.47
C ASP A 294 6.94 10.42 8.56
N ILE A 295 6.33 9.61 9.43
CA ILE A 295 7.00 8.99 10.58
C ILE A 295 7.15 7.50 10.28
N THR A 296 8.13 7.19 9.44
CA THR A 296 8.36 5.87 8.87
C THR A 296 9.06 4.88 9.81
N ASP A 297 9.56 5.34 10.95
CA ASP A 297 10.29 4.55 11.94
C ASP A 297 9.41 4.11 13.14
N SER A 298 8.09 4.17 12.98
CA SER A 298 7.12 3.69 13.97
C SER A 298 7.16 2.17 14.11
N ASP A 299 6.70 1.65 15.26
CA ASP A 299 6.56 0.20 15.50
C ASP A 299 5.67 -0.48 14.44
N VAL A 300 4.59 0.21 14.04
CA VAL A 300 3.69 -0.22 12.95
C VAL A 300 3.44 0.94 12.01
N TYR A 301 3.89 0.78 10.77
CA TYR A 301 3.70 1.76 9.70
C TYR A 301 2.74 1.20 8.65
N PHE A 302 1.58 1.84 8.49
CA PHE A 302 0.57 1.46 7.51
C PHE A 302 0.68 2.35 6.26
N ASP A 303 0.82 1.76 5.07
CA ASP A 303 0.70 2.46 3.80
C ASP A 303 -0.69 2.17 3.21
N PRO A 304 -1.66 3.09 3.29
CA PRO A 304 -3.01 2.85 2.78
C PRO A 304 -3.06 2.49 1.29
N GLU A 305 -2.09 2.97 0.51
CA GLU A 305 -1.99 2.69 -0.94
C GLU A 305 -1.60 1.23 -1.21
N GLN A 306 -0.89 0.58 -0.27
CA GLN A 306 -0.45 -0.80 -0.39
C GLN A 306 -1.26 -1.77 0.47
N ASP A 307 -1.78 -1.33 1.63
CA ASP A 307 -2.24 -2.23 2.69
C ASP A 307 -3.76 -2.34 2.84
N THR A 308 -4.57 -1.54 2.12
CA THR A 308 -6.02 -1.47 2.40
C THR A 308 -6.91 -2.16 1.36
N SER A 309 -7.66 -3.16 1.85
CA SER A 309 -8.96 -3.52 1.26
C SER A 309 -10.03 -2.58 1.82
N ILE A 310 -10.79 -1.93 0.94
CA ILE A 310 -11.92 -1.07 1.33
C ILE A 310 -13.04 -1.83 2.03
N LEU A 311 -13.12 -3.16 1.87
CA LEU A 311 -14.07 -4.01 2.58
C LEU A 311 -13.35 -4.80 3.66
N GLN A 312 -13.75 -4.58 4.91
CA GLN A 312 -13.24 -5.25 6.11
C GLN A 312 -14.37 -5.98 6.83
N PHE A 313 -14.04 -6.90 7.74
CA PHE A 313 -15.03 -7.53 8.63
C PHE A 313 -14.79 -7.10 10.07
N HIS A 314 -15.81 -6.52 10.69
CA HIS A 314 -15.80 -6.12 12.09
C HIS A 314 -17.00 -6.74 12.80
N HIS A 315 -16.74 -7.51 13.86
CA HIS A 315 -17.75 -8.25 14.61
C HIS A 315 -18.71 -9.08 13.74
N GLY A 316 -18.16 -9.87 12.82
CA GLY A 316 -18.93 -10.72 11.91
C GLY A 316 -19.76 -9.95 10.87
N ARG A 317 -19.47 -8.65 10.66
CA ARG A 317 -20.17 -7.81 9.67
C ARG A 317 -19.19 -7.21 8.67
N PRO A 318 -19.50 -7.25 7.37
CA PRO A 318 -18.75 -6.48 6.41
C PRO A 318 -18.95 -4.99 6.70
N MET A 319 -17.86 -4.24 6.72
CA MET A 319 -17.81 -2.79 6.80
C MET A 319 -17.04 -2.28 5.59
N LEU A 320 -17.61 -1.28 4.93
CA LEU A 320 -16.90 -0.49 3.94
C LEU A 320 -16.13 0.60 4.70
N ILE A 321 -14.81 0.60 4.57
CA ILE A 321 -13.91 1.65 5.04
C ILE A 321 -13.44 2.37 3.79
N ASP A 322 -14.01 3.53 3.55
CA ASP A 322 -13.69 4.40 2.42
C ASP A 322 -13.76 5.84 2.90
N THR A 323 -12.60 6.50 2.95
CA THR A 323 -12.45 7.84 3.51
C THR A 323 -12.39 8.92 2.44
N LEU A 324 -12.21 8.57 1.15
CA LEU A 324 -11.85 9.54 0.10
C LEU A 324 -12.59 9.36 -1.24
N SER A 325 -13.38 8.31 -1.45
CA SER A 325 -14.07 8.10 -2.75
C SER A 325 -15.43 8.82 -2.85
N PHE A 326 -15.52 10.04 -2.33
CA PHE A 326 -16.71 10.89 -2.45
C PHE A 326 -16.42 12.07 -3.37
N GLU A 327 -17.33 12.34 -4.31
CA GLU A 327 -17.23 13.50 -5.21
C GLU A 327 -18.59 14.21 -5.27
N VAL A 328 -18.56 15.52 -5.46
CA VAL A 328 -19.77 16.30 -5.75
C VAL A 328 -20.31 15.88 -7.11
N ILE A 329 -21.56 15.45 -7.16
CA ILE A 329 -22.23 15.09 -8.41
C ILE A 329 -22.22 16.29 -9.35
N GLN A 330 -21.58 16.15 -10.51
CA GLN A 330 -21.62 17.14 -11.58
C GLN A 330 -22.73 16.78 -12.59
N GLU A 331 -23.71 17.67 -12.75
CA GLU A 331 -24.80 17.47 -13.71
C GLU A 331 -24.23 17.32 -15.13
N GLY A 332 -24.72 16.33 -15.88
CA GLY A 332 -24.23 16.04 -17.22
C GLY A 332 -23.02 15.11 -17.26
N SER A 333 -22.36 14.79 -16.15
CA SER A 333 -21.22 13.87 -16.12
C SER A 333 -21.66 12.41 -15.91
N PRO A 334 -21.14 11.44 -16.69
CA PRO A 334 -21.41 10.02 -16.46
C PRO A 334 -20.67 9.51 -15.21
N TRP A 335 -21.15 8.39 -14.64
CA TRP A 335 -20.47 7.75 -13.51
C TRP A 335 -19.19 7.04 -13.95
N VAL A 336 -18.04 7.61 -13.61
CA VAL A 336 -16.71 7.13 -14.01
C VAL A 336 -16.40 5.71 -13.53
N ALA A 337 -16.90 5.33 -12.34
CA ALA A 337 -16.65 4.03 -11.73
C ALA A 337 -17.59 2.92 -12.21
N TYR A 338 -18.51 3.19 -13.16
CA TYR A 338 -19.49 2.20 -13.61
C TYR A 338 -18.86 0.90 -14.13
N ARG A 339 -17.82 1.01 -14.96
CA ARG A 339 -17.06 -0.15 -15.44
C ARG A 339 -16.42 -0.91 -14.29
N GLN A 340 -15.72 -0.19 -13.41
CA GLN A 340 -15.02 -0.78 -12.28
C GLN A 340 -16.00 -1.55 -11.39
N PHE A 341 -17.16 -0.96 -11.09
CA PHE A 341 -18.22 -1.61 -10.32
C PHE A 341 -18.69 -2.92 -10.97
N CYS A 342 -18.93 -2.90 -12.29
CA CYS A 342 -19.34 -4.10 -13.01
C CYS A 342 -18.27 -5.20 -12.96
N GLN A 343 -16.99 -4.86 -13.09
CA GLN A 343 -15.88 -5.82 -13.10
C GLN A 343 -15.57 -6.39 -11.70
N HIS A 344 -15.63 -5.55 -10.67
CA HIS A 344 -15.22 -5.90 -9.31
C HIS A 344 -16.34 -6.50 -8.45
N PHE A 345 -17.60 -6.13 -8.70
CA PHE A 345 -18.73 -6.58 -7.87
C PHE A 345 -19.75 -7.37 -8.68
N LEU A 346 -20.31 -6.80 -9.74
CA LEU A 346 -21.44 -7.43 -10.43
C LEU A 346 -21.04 -8.72 -11.15
N ALA A 347 -19.96 -8.72 -11.92
CA ALA A 347 -19.47 -9.88 -12.65
C ALA A 347 -19.15 -11.08 -11.72
N PRO A 348 -18.32 -10.94 -10.66
CA PRO A 348 -18.04 -12.06 -9.77
C PRO A 348 -19.30 -12.57 -9.06
N LEU A 349 -20.15 -11.68 -8.54
CA LEU A 349 -21.40 -12.10 -7.89
C LEU A 349 -22.34 -12.84 -8.85
N ALA A 350 -22.44 -12.39 -10.10
CA ALA A 350 -23.26 -13.05 -11.11
C ALA A 350 -22.73 -14.45 -11.46
N LEU A 351 -21.42 -14.60 -11.62
CA LEU A 351 -20.77 -15.90 -11.88
C LEU A 351 -20.99 -16.86 -10.71
N MET A 352 -20.83 -16.38 -9.48
CA MET A 352 -21.07 -17.19 -8.28
C MET A 352 -22.52 -17.63 -8.15
N ALA A 353 -23.48 -16.72 -8.40
CA ALA A 353 -24.90 -17.01 -8.23
C ALA A 353 -25.48 -17.90 -9.34
N HIS A 354 -25.07 -17.72 -10.60
CA HIS A 354 -25.67 -18.40 -11.75
C HIS A 354 -24.87 -19.59 -12.30
N ARG A 355 -23.60 -19.76 -11.89
CA ARG A 355 -22.72 -20.78 -12.46
C ARG A 355 -22.08 -21.67 -11.40
N ASP A 356 -21.17 -21.13 -10.59
CA ASP A 356 -20.49 -21.87 -9.53
C ASP A 356 -19.81 -20.89 -8.56
N VAL A 357 -20.00 -21.07 -7.25
CA VAL A 357 -19.44 -20.20 -6.20
C VAL A 357 -17.90 -20.12 -6.26
N ARG A 358 -17.22 -21.17 -6.74
CA ARG A 358 -15.76 -21.21 -6.87
C ARG A 358 -15.23 -20.24 -7.90
N LEU A 359 -16.07 -19.73 -8.82
CA LEU A 359 -15.66 -18.70 -9.77
C LEU A 359 -15.30 -17.36 -9.12
N GLY A 360 -15.64 -17.17 -7.83
CA GLY A 360 -15.11 -16.06 -7.04
C GLY A 360 -13.57 -16.04 -6.94
N GLN A 361 -12.92 -17.21 -7.07
CA GLN A 361 -11.46 -17.33 -7.07
C GLN A 361 -10.79 -16.61 -8.25
N LEU A 362 -11.53 -16.27 -9.31
CA LEU A 362 -11.01 -15.46 -10.42
C LEU A 362 -10.51 -14.09 -9.97
N LEU A 363 -10.98 -13.57 -8.83
CA LEU A 363 -10.48 -12.33 -8.24
C LEU A 363 -9.03 -12.42 -7.73
N ARG A 364 -8.48 -13.64 -7.58
CA ARG A 364 -7.03 -13.83 -7.33
C ARG A 364 -6.19 -13.56 -8.58
N VAL A 365 -6.74 -13.85 -9.76
CA VAL A 365 -6.05 -13.69 -11.05
C VAL A 365 -6.30 -12.31 -11.63
N TYR A 366 -7.54 -11.84 -11.56
CA TYR A 366 -7.97 -10.53 -12.04
C TYR A 366 -8.13 -9.57 -10.86
N ILE A 367 -6.99 -9.10 -10.34
CA ILE A 367 -6.95 -8.20 -9.18
C ILE A 367 -7.70 -6.88 -9.43
N ASP A 368 -7.71 -6.41 -10.69
CA ASP A 368 -8.47 -5.23 -11.19
C ASP A 368 -9.87 -5.62 -11.74
N GLY A 369 -10.46 -6.69 -11.19
CA GLY A 369 -11.81 -7.14 -11.52
C GLY A 369 -11.90 -7.98 -12.80
N ILE A 370 -12.94 -8.82 -12.86
CA ILE A 370 -13.12 -9.80 -13.94
C ILE A 370 -13.50 -9.06 -15.24
N PRO A 371 -12.78 -9.28 -16.36
CA PRO A 371 -13.14 -8.70 -17.65
C PRO A 371 -14.58 -9.05 -18.05
N LEU A 372 -15.36 -8.05 -18.46
CA LEU A 372 -16.80 -8.23 -18.71
C LEU A 372 -17.06 -9.18 -19.89
N ASP A 373 -16.18 -9.21 -20.89
CA ASP A 373 -16.28 -10.12 -22.03
C ASP A 373 -16.03 -11.59 -21.62
N LEU A 374 -15.15 -11.83 -20.64
CA LEU A 374 -14.94 -13.14 -20.06
C LEU A 374 -16.15 -13.55 -19.23
N ALA A 375 -16.60 -12.68 -18.31
CA ALA A 375 -17.78 -12.94 -17.49
C ALA A 375 -19.02 -13.23 -18.36
N SER A 376 -19.25 -12.42 -19.39
CA SER A 376 -20.36 -12.59 -20.36
C SER A 376 -20.33 -13.93 -21.09
N ARG A 377 -19.14 -14.49 -21.35
CA ARG A 377 -18.96 -15.81 -21.98
C ARG A 377 -19.13 -16.99 -21.01
N LEU A 378 -18.74 -16.80 -19.75
CA LEU A 378 -18.86 -17.82 -18.70
C LEU A 378 -20.29 -17.94 -18.15
N LEU A 379 -21.06 -16.85 -18.20
CA LEU A 379 -22.44 -16.83 -17.75
C LEU A 379 -23.37 -17.64 -18.69
N PRO A 380 -24.37 -18.36 -18.13
CA PRO A 380 -25.36 -19.08 -18.94
C PRO A 380 -26.16 -18.17 -19.88
N LEU A 381 -26.61 -18.69 -21.02
CA LEU A 381 -27.34 -17.88 -22.01
C LEU A 381 -28.62 -17.22 -21.48
N HIS A 382 -29.29 -17.84 -20.48
CA HIS A 382 -30.51 -17.28 -19.89
C HIS A 382 -30.26 -15.95 -19.14
N THR A 383 -29.04 -15.64 -18.70
CA THR A 383 -28.74 -14.36 -18.03
C THR A 383 -28.85 -13.17 -18.99
N ARG A 384 -28.85 -13.42 -20.31
CA ARG A 384 -29.15 -12.40 -21.33
C ARG A 384 -30.62 -11.97 -21.35
N LEU A 385 -31.51 -12.76 -20.76
CA LEU A 385 -32.92 -12.44 -20.62
C LEU A 385 -33.22 -11.65 -19.33
N ASN A 386 -32.27 -11.61 -18.39
CA ASN A 386 -32.36 -10.76 -17.20
C ASN A 386 -31.99 -9.32 -17.59
N PRO A 387 -32.91 -8.33 -17.51
CA PRO A 387 -32.65 -6.98 -18.01
C PRO A 387 -31.43 -6.31 -17.38
N GLY A 388 -31.22 -6.51 -16.07
CA GLY A 388 -30.09 -5.97 -15.33
C GLY A 388 -28.75 -6.56 -15.79
N LEU A 389 -28.64 -7.88 -15.85
CA LEU A 389 -27.41 -8.55 -16.31
C LEU A 389 -27.17 -8.33 -17.82
N ALA A 390 -28.23 -8.30 -18.62
CA ALA A 390 -28.18 -8.00 -20.04
C ALA A 390 -27.57 -6.60 -20.28
N ALA A 391 -28.07 -5.58 -19.59
CA ALA A 391 -27.58 -4.22 -19.70
C ALA A 391 -26.17 -4.05 -19.14
N HIS A 392 -25.95 -4.46 -17.88
CA HIS A 392 -24.75 -4.09 -17.13
C HIS A 392 -23.54 -4.99 -17.40
N LEU A 393 -23.75 -6.23 -17.87
CA LEU A 393 -22.68 -7.16 -18.21
C LEU A 393 -22.60 -7.43 -19.71
N HIS A 394 -23.64 -7.98 -20.32
CA HIS A 394 -23.56 -8.50 -21.69
C HIS A 394 -23.43 -7.38 -22.75
N LEU A 395 -24.34 -6.40 -22.72
CA LEU A 395 -24.30 -5.25 -23.64
C LEU A 395 -23.09 -4.36 -23.35
N HIS A 396 -22.76 -4.18 -22.07
CA HIS A 396 -21.58 -3.42 -21.67
C HIS A 396 -20.28 -4.05 -22.20
N ALA A 397 -20.12 -5.38 -22.09
CA ALA A 397 -18.98 -6.09 -22.66
C ALA A 397 -18.90 -5.90 -24.19
N GLY A 398 -20.04 -5.98 -24.89
CA GLY A 398 -20.11 -5.74 -26.33
C GLY A 398 -19.72 -4.31 -26.70
N ALA A 399 -20.18 -3.32 -25.94
CA ALA A 399 -19.82 -1.92 -26.14
C ALA A 399 -18.33 -1.67 -25.90
N GLN A 400 -17.75 -2.20 -24.83
CA GLN A 400 -16.31 -2.06 -24.55
C GLN A 400 -15.45 -2.60 -25.69
N LYS A 401 -15.80 -3.75 -26.25
CA LYS A 401 -15.09 -4.33 -27.39
C LYS A 401 -15.21 -3.46 -28.65
N ARG A 402 -16.40 -2.88 -28.89
CA ARG A 402 -16.67 -2.05 -30.07
C ARG A 402 -15.95 -0.70 -30.04
N PHE A 403 -15.83 -0.09 -28.86
CA PHE A 403 -15.23 1.24 -28.68
C PHE A 403 -13.78 1.20 -28.18
N ALA A 404 -13.14 0.02 -28.20
CA ALA A 404 -11.74 -0.13 -27.80
C ALA A 404 -10.81 0.61 -28.78
N GLY A 405 -10.20 1.70 -28.32
CA GLY A 405 -9.27 2.52 -29.13
C GLY A 405 -9.90 3.69 -29.88
N GLU A 406 -11.21 3.92 -29.74
CA GLU A 406 -11.87 5.13 -30.30
C GLU A 406 -11.82 6.31 -29.30
N SER A 407 -11.77 7.54 -29.83
CA SER A 407 -11.92 8.73 -29.00
C SER A 407 -13.34 8.82 -28.47
N VAL A 408 -13.49 8.77 -27.15
CA VAL A 408 -14.80 8.79 -26.50
C VAL A 408 -15.42 10.19 -26.66
N THR A 409 -16.56 10.26 -27.34
CA THR A 409 -17.43 11.45 -27.28
C THR A 409 -18.00 11.56 -25.88
N ARG A 410 -17.81 12.70 -25.21
CA ARG A 410 -18.38 12.96 -23.87
C ARG A 410 -19.91 12.88 -23.96
N ARG A 411 -20.47 11.73 -23.56
CA ARG A 411 -21.91 11.56 -23.43
C ARG A 411 -22.37 12.23 -22.14
N THR A 412 -23.42 13.02 -22.25
CA THR A 412 -24.04 13.67 -21.11
C THR A 412 -24.98 12.70 -20.40
N MET A 413 -24.97 12.72 -19.07
CA MET A 413 -25.88 11.94 -18.23
C MET A 413 -26.62 12.87 -17.28
N SER A 414 -27.95 12.90 -17.36
CA SER A 414 -28.73 13.66 -16.38
C SER A 414 -28.69 12.99 -15.01
N ARG A 415 -28.91 13.77 -13.94
CA ARG A 415 -28.99 13.22 -12.57
C ARG A 415 -30.07 12.15 -12.43
N LEU A 416 -31.19 12.29 -13.12
CA LEU A 416 -32.24 11.26 -13.15
C LEU A 416 -31.74 9.95 -13.78
N ALA A 417 -31.01 10.04 -14.89
CA ALA A 417 -30.43 8.86 -15.53
C ALA A 417 -29.36 8.20 -14.63
N LEU A 418 -28.54 8.98 -13.95
CA LEU A 418 -27.55 8.49 -12.99
C LEU A 418 -28.23 7.76 -11.82
N GLN A 419 -29.28 8.34 -11.25
CA GLN A 419 -30.07 7.70 -10.19
C GLN A 419 -30.68 6.37 -10.68
N GLY A 420 -31.30 6.37 -11.87
CA GLY A 420 -31.86 5.16 -12.47
C GLY A 420 -30.80 4.07 -12.73
N LEU A 421 -29.58 4.46 -13.14
CA LEU A 421 -28.45 3.53 -13.27
C LEU A 421 -28.11 2.88 -11.93
N VAL A 422 -27.99 3.68 -10.86
CA VAL A 422 -27.65 3.18 -9.52
C VAL A 422 -28.76 2.28 -8.97
N GLU A 423 -30.03 2.66 -9.12
CA GLU A 423 -31.18 1.83 -8.71
C GLU A 423 -31.25 0.51 -9.48
N SER A 424 -30.98 0.55 -10.79
CA SER A 424 -30.88 -0.66 -11.63
C SER A 424 -29.76 -1.59 -11.17
N LEU A 425 -28.57 -1.05 -10.85
CA LEU A 425 -27.47 -1.85 -10.32
C LEU A 425 -27.79 -2.43 -8.93
N GLN A 426 -28.37 -1.63 -8.03
CA GLN A 426 -28.77 -2.09 -6.70
C GLN A 426 -29.80 -3.23 -6.78
N SER A 427 -30.83 -3.08 -7.61
CA SER A 427 -31.85 -4.12 -7.80
C SER A 427 -31.24 -5.39 -8.42
N THR A 428 -30.37 -5.24 -9.42
CA THR A 428 -29.66 -6.37 -10.04
C THR A 428 -28.81 -7.13 -9.02
N VAL A 429 -27.97 -6.45 -8.24
CA VAL A 429 -27.13 -7.08 -7.22
C VAL A 429 -27.98 -7.72 -6.12
N ARG A 430 -29.05 -7.07 -5.68
CA ARG A 430 -29.98 -7.64 -4.67
C ARG A 430 -30.70 -8.89 -5.16
N ALA A 431 -30.90 -9.05 -6.47
CA ALA A 431 -31.51 -10.26 -7.02
C ALA A 431 -30.53 -11.45 -7.06
N LEU A 432 -29.21 -11.21 -7.00
CA LEU A 432 -28.21 -12.26 -6.94
C LEU A 432 -28.25 -12.92 -5.55
N ARG A 433 -28.70 -14.16 -5.53
CA ARG A 433 -28.81 -14.99 -4.33
C ARG A 433 -28.14 -16.31 -4.61
N TRP A 434 -27.30 -16.73 -3.68
CA TRP A 434 -26.73 -18.07 -3.67
C TRP A 434 -27.27 -18.81 -2.45
N ASN A 435 -27.79 -20.01 -2.69
CA ASN A 435 -28.19 -20.92 -1.63
C ASN A 435 -27.15 -22.04 -1.56
N PRO A 436 -26.53 -22.26 -0.40
CA PRO A 436 -25.59 -23.36 -0.22
C PRO A 436 -26.36 -24.68 -0.35
N GLN A 437 -26.34 -25.28 -1.54
CA GLN A 437 -26.81 -26.65 -1.75
C GLN A 437 -25.69 -27.62 -1.40
N GLY A 438 -26.06 -28.80 -0.92
CA GLY A 438 -25.16 -29.85 -0.44
C GLY A 438 -23.96 -30.03 -1.37
N THR A 439 -22.83 -29.49 -0.97
CA THR A 439 -21.54 -29.82 -1.54
C THR A 439 -21.23 -31.26 -1.14
N ALA A 440 -20.40 -31.95 -1.91
CA ALA A 440 -19.96 -33.30 -1.57
C ALA A 440 -19.39 -33.44 -0.14
N TRP A 441 -18.99 -32.31 0.49
CA TRP A 441 -18.56 -32.23 1.88
C TRP A 441 -19.72 -32.12 2.88
N ALA A 442 -20.82 -31.46 2.56
CA ALA A 442 -22.00 -31.40 3.45
C ALA A 442 -22.58 -32.80 3.74
N ASP A 443 -22.69 -33.64 2.69
CA ASP A 443 -23.14 -35.03 2.84
C ASP A 443 -22.05 -35.92 3.49
N TYR A 444 -20.77 -35.57 3.33
CA TYR A 444 -19.65 -36.23 4.00
C TYR A 444 -19.71 -36.07 5.53
N TYR A 445 -20.14 -34.91 6.03
CA TYR A 445 -20.26 -34.62 7.46
C TYR A 445 -21.52 -35.18 8.11
N ASP A 446 -22.64 -35.35 7.40
CA ASP A 446 -23.85 -36.00 7.96
C ASP A 446 -23.65 -37.51 8.21
N SER A 447 -22.56 -38.09 7.70
CA SER A 447 -22.14 -39.48 7.93
C SER A 447 -21.08 -39.61 9.04
N THR A 448 -21.30 -39.00 10.20
CA THR A 448 -20.31 -39.05 11.30
C THR A 448 -20.17 -40.46 11.88
N ASN A 449 -18.94 -40.98 11.94
CA ASN A 449 -18.58 -42.19 12.71
C ASN A 449 -18.58 -41.96 14.24
N TYR A 450 -19.07 -40.82 14.73
CA TYR A 450 -19.06 -40.51 16.14
C TYR A 450 -20.40 -40.84 16.77
N THR A 451 -20.34 -41.39 17.98
CA THR A 451 -21.46 -41.23 18.91
C THR A 451 -21.54 -39.77 19.31
N ARG A 452 -22.74 -39.28 19.61
CA ARG A 452 -22.95 -37.93 20.14
C ARG A 452 -22.05 -37.65 21.36
N GLN A 453 -21.84 -38.66 22.20
CA GLN A 453 -20.97 -38.59 23.37
C GLN A 453 -19.51 -38.29 23.01
N ALA A 454 -18.95 -38.95 22.00
CA ALA A 454 -17.57 -38.71 21.56
C ALA A 454 -17.38 -37.28 21.01
N PHE A 455 -18.40 -36.77 20.32
CA PHE A 455 -18.41 -35.39 19.83
C PHE A 455 -18.45 -34.37 20.97
N GLU A 456 -19.32 -34.57 21.96
CA GLU A 456 -19.44 -33.71 23.15
C GLU A 456 -18.16 -33.74 24.00
N ALA A 457 -17.53 -34.91 24.17
CA ALA A 457 -16.25 -35.05 24.87
C ALA A 457 -15.12 -34.29 24.15
N LYS A 458 -15.07 -34.36 22.82
CA LYS A 458 -14.13 -33.58 22.00
C LYS A 458 -14.33 -32.08 22.17
N GLU A 459 -15.58 -31.60 22.11
CA GLU A 459 -15.89 -30.18 22.33
C GLU A 459 -15.43 -29.71 23.72
N ALA A 460 -15.71 -30.50 24.76
CA ALA A 460 -15.31 -30.21 26.12
C ALA A 460 -13.78 -30.13 26.29
N ALA A 461 -13.03 -31.08 25.71
CA ALA A 461 -11.56 -31.07 25.77
C ALA A 461 -10.97 -29.83 25.06
N VAL A 462 -11.45 -29.50 23.86
CA VAL A 462 -11.01 -28.32 23.10
C VAL A 462 -11.31 -27.04 23.88
N ALA A 463 -12.52 -26.91 24.45
CA ALA A 463 -12.90 -25.74 25.24
C ALA A 463 -12.06 -25.59 26.51
N ALA A 464 -11.75 -26.70 27.19
CA ALA A 464 -10.92 -26.71 28.40
C ALA A 464 -9.49 -26.23 28.09
N TRP A 465 -8.88 -26.75 27.01
CA TRP A 465 -7.54 -26.31 26.59
C TRP A 465 -7.52 -24.85 26.15
N ALA A 466 -8.52 -24.40 25.38
CA ALA A 466 -8.64 -23.00 25.00
C ALA A 466 -8.81 -22.08 26.22
N SER A 467 -9.58 -22.49 27.23
CA SER A 467 -9.76 -21.74 28.47
C SER A 467 -8.46 -21.66 29.29
N ARG A 468 -7.61 -22.69 29.23
CA ARG A 468 -6.27 -22.68 29.84
C ARG A 468 -5.29 -21.77 29.10
N ILE A 469 -5.36 -21.72 27.77
CA ILE A 469 -4.44 -20.94 26.92
C ILE A 469 -4.84 -19.46 26.84
N GLN A 470 -6.15 -19.16 26.87
CA GLN A 470 -6.73 -17.83 26.66
C GLN A 470 -6.17 -17.11 25.41
N PRO A 471 -6.27 -17.71 24.21
CA PRO A 471 -5.69 -17.13 23.00
C PRO A 471 -6.40 -15.83 22.61
N GLY A 472 -5.64 -14.80 22.22
CA GLY A 472 -6.18 -13.56 21.65
C GLY A 472 -6.63 -13.75 20.19
N LEU A 473 -5.88 -14.56 19.43
CA LEU A 473 -6.18 -14.96 18.06
C LEU A 473 -6.11 -16.48 17.88
N THR A 474 -7.21 -17.08 17.42
CA THR A 474 -7.29 -18.51 17.07
C THR A 474 -7.56 -18.68 15.58
N TRP A 475 -6.85 -19.60 14.92
CA TRP A 475 -7.18 -20.07 13.56
C TRP A 475 -7.73 -21.49 13.61
N ASP A 476 -8.98 -21.68 13.21
CA ASP A 476 -9.64 -22.99 13.16
C ASP A 476 -9.66 -23.50 11.72
N PHE A 477 -8.81 -24.48 11.40
CA PHE A 477 -8.70 -25.05 10.07
C PHE A 477 -9.58 -26.28 9.87
N GLY A 478 -10.40 -26.27 8.83
CA GLY A 478 -11.45 -27.28 8.64
C GLY A 478 -12.62 -27.04 9.61
N ALA A 479 -12.94 -25.77 9.86
CA ALA A 479 -13.90 -25.35 10.88
C ALA A 479 -15.35 -25.81 10.59
N ASN A 480 -15.66 -26.20 9.35
CA ASN A 480 -16.98 -26.57 8.90
C ASN A 480 -18.02 -25.47 9.20
N THR A 481 -19.08 -25.82 9.91
CA THR A 481 -20.11 -24.88 10.36
C THR A 481 -19.70 -24.08 11.60
N GLY A 482 -18.50 -24.28 12.14
CA GLY A 482 -17.89 -23.49 13.22
C GLY A 482 -18.24 -23.95 14.64
N VAL A 483 -18.51 -25.24 14.85
CA VAL A 483 -18.85 -25.75 16.20
C VAL A 483 -17.67 -25.60 17.17
N PHE A 484 -16.48 -26.06 16.78
CA PHE A 484 -15.28 -25.92 17.62
C PHE A 484 -14.76 -24.49 17.67
N SER A 485 -14.94 -23.71 16.60
CA SER A 485 -14.66 -22.27 16.62
C SER A 485 -15.44 -21.57 17.74
N ARG A 486 -16.72 -21.92 17.94
CA ARG A 486 -17.55 -21.40 19.03
C ARG A 486 -17.12 -21.89 20.40
N ALA A 487 -16.70 -23.15 20.52
CA ALA A 487 -16.17 -23.70 21.77
C ALA A 487 -14.95 -22.91 22.26
N VAL A 488 -14.05 -22.55 21.34
CA VAL A 488 -12.85 -21.74 21.65
C VAL A 488 -13.17 -20.25 21.82
N ALA A 489 -14.10 -19.70 21.03
CA ALA A 489 -14.49 -18.29 21.11
C ALA A 489 -15.03 -17.88 22.50
N ARG A 490 -15.49 -18.84 23.32
CA ARG A 490 -15.89 -18.62 24.72
C ARG A 490 -14.74 -18.12 25.60
N ALA A 491 -13.48 -18.36 25.23
CA ALA A 491 -12.30 -17.85 25.93
C ALA A 491 -12.04 -16.34 25.69
N GLY A 492 -12.78 -15.68 24.80
CA GLY A 492 -12.78 -14.22 24.64
C GLY A 492 -11.99 -13.66 23.45
N GLY A 493 -11.11 -14.45 22.82
CA GLY A 493 -10.33 -14.03 21.64
C GLY A 493 -11.08 -14.08 20.31
N LEU A 494 -10.46 -13.54 19.26
CA LEU A 494 -10.93 -13.63 17.88
C LEU A 494 -10.63 -15.01 17.30
N VAL A 495 -11.64 -15.67 16.74
CA VAL A 495 -11.50 -16.93 16.02
C VAL A 495 -11.72 -16.70 14.53
N VAL A 496 -10.71 -16.97 13.73
CA VAL A 496 -10.82 -17.02 12.26
C VAL A 496 -11.05 -18.46 11.85
N SER A 497 -12.25 -18.73 11.35
CA SER A 497 -12.72 -20.08 10.99
C SER A 497 -12.53 -20.31 9.50
N TRP A 498 -11.69 -21.26 9.16
CA TRP A 498 -11.24 -21.55 7.81
C TRP A 498 -11.84 -22.86 7.31
N ASP A 499 -12.45 -22.86 6.14
CA ASP A 499 -12.87 -24.10 5.48
C ASP A 499 -12.72 -24.01 3.95
N ILE A 500 -12.48 -25.15 3.31
CA ILE A 500 -12.40 -25.23 1.85
C ILE A 500 -13.80 -25.24 1.21
N ASP A 501 -14.82 -25.69 1.95
CA ASP A 501 -16.20 -25.76 1.49
C ASP A 501 -16.95 -24.43 1.68
N PRO A 502 -17.29 -23.71 0.59
CA PRO A 502 -18.03 -22.45 0.69
C PRO A 502 -19.41 -22.61 1.33
N ALA A 503 -20.04 -23.80 1.24
CA ALA A 503 -21.35 -24.03 1.84
C ALA A 503 -21.27 -24.11 3.37
N ALA A 504 -20.23 -24.76 3.91
CA ALA A 504 -19.96 -24.80 5.34
C ALA A 504 -19.66 -23.40 5.89
N VAL A 505 -18.81 -22.63 5.18
CA VAL A 505 -18.48 -21.23 5.55
C VAL A 505 -19.72 -20.34 5.53
N GLU A 506 -20.58 -20.42 4.52
CA GLU A 506 -21.81 -19.63 4.43
C GLU A 506 -22.80 -20.00 5.55
N LYS A 507 -22.96 -21.29 5.87
CA LYS A 507 -23.77 -21.72 7.03
C LYS A 507 -23.23 -21.13 8.33
N ASN A 508 -21.92 -21.20 8.54
CA ASN A 508 -21.26 -20.62 9.70
C ASN A 508 -21.47 -19.10 9.77
N TYR A 509 -21.26 -18.39 8.66
CA TYR A 509 -21.45 -16.94 8.57
C TYR A 509 -22.91 -16.53 8.84
N ARG A 510 -23.90 -17.25 8.29
CA ARG A 510 -25.32 -17.00 8.58
C ARG A 510 -25.63 -17.16 10.07
N GLN A 511 -25.06 -18.16 10.74
CA GLN A 511 -25.23 -18.35 12.18
C GLN A 511 -24.57 -17.21 12.98
N VAL A 512 -23.33 -16.81 12.64
CA VAL A 512 -22.65 -15.63 13.23
C VAL A 512 -23.55 -14.40 13.14
N ARG A 513 -24.14 -14.17 11.96
CA ARG A 513 -25.06 -13.04 11.72
C ARG A 513 -26.36 -13.14 12.51
N GLN A 514 -26.95 -14.32 12.61
CA GLN A 514 -28.22 -14.56 13.29
C GLN A 514 -28.09 -14.42 14.81
N VAL A 515 -27.04 -15.01 15.39
CA VAL A 515 -26.78 -15.02 16.84
C VAL A 515 -25.99 -13.78 17.29
N LYS A 516 -25.49 -12.97 16.34
CA LYS A 516 -24.69 -11.74 16.58
C LYS A 516 -23.38 -12.03 17.32
N GLU A 517 -22.73 -13.14 16.96
CA GLU A 517 -21.40 -13.49 17.46
C GLU A 517 -20.39 -12.41 17.02
N LYS A 518 -19.57 -11.92 17.96
CA LYS A 518 -18.70 -10.75 17.74
C LYS A 518 -17.25 -11.09 17.45
N ASN A 519 -16.84 -12.32 17.72
CA ASN A 519 -15.45 -12.75 17.70
C ASN A 519 -15.22 -14.01 16.86
N ILE A 520 -16.08 -14.28 15.88
CA ILE A 520 -15.92 -15.38 14.92
C ILE A 520 -15.97 -14.81 13.50
N LEU A 521 -14.95 -15.12 12.69
CA LEU A 521 -14.83 -14.70 11.30
C LEU A 521 -14.68 -15.93 10.38
N PRO A 522 -15.78 -16.38 9.73
CA PRO A 522 -15.73 -17.47 8.77
C PRO A 522 -15.17 -17.03 7.42
N LEU A 523 -14.19 -17.76 6.89
CA LEU A 523 -13.53 -17.47 5.62
C LEU A 523 -13.27 -18.77 4.83
N VAL A 524 -13.37 -18.66 3.50
CA VAL A 524 -13.05 -19.77 2.59
C VAL A 524 -11.54 -19.81 2.33
N ILE A 525 -10.90 -20.95 2.56
CA ILE A 525 -9.51 -21.18 2.19
C ILE A 525 -9.25 -22.63 1.79
N ASP A 526 -8.43 -22.81 0.76
CA ASP A 526 -7.84 -24.09 0.42
C ASP A 526 -6.42 -24.13 1.00
N LEU A 527 -6.16 -25.00 1.99
CA LEU A 527 -4.84 -25.11 2.60
C LEU A 527 -3.78 -25.76 1.72
N THR A 528 -4.21 -26.44 0.66
CA THR A 528 -3.30 -27.00 -0.35
C THR A 528 -2.90 -25.94 -1.39
N ASN A 529 -3.63 -24.81 -1.41
CA ASN A 529 -3.36 -23.63 -2.23
C ASN A 529 -3.75 -22.34 -1.47
N PRO A 530 -3.06 -22.05 -0.35
CA PRO A 530 -3.42 -20.95 0.53
C PRO A 530 -3.28 -19.61 -0.18
N SER A 531 -3.87 -18.55 0.39
CA SER A 531 -3.75 -17.20 -0.16
C SER A 531 -2.27 -16.81 -0.32
N PRO A 532 -1.79 -16.57 -1.55
CA PRO A 532 -0.41 -16.16 -1.80
C PRO A 532 -0.28 -14.65 -1.62
N ALA A 533 0.95 -14.16 -1.65
CA ALA A 533 1.18 -12.73 -1.80
C ALA A 533 0.79 -12.28 -3.22
N LEU A 534 0.03 -11.18 -3.34
CA LEU A 534 -0.57 -10.71 -4.61
C LEU A 534 -0.27 -9.23 -4.87
N GLY A 535 -0.42 -8.81 -6.13
CA GLY A 535 -0.23 -7.42 -6.59
C GLY A 535 1.16 -7.14 -7.15
N TRP A 536 1.44 -5.87 -7.46
CA TRP A 536 2.74 -5.42 -7.93
C TRP A 536 3.88 -5.90 -7.02
N SER A 537 4.90 -6.50 -7.61
CA SER A 537 6.05 -7.07 -6.89
C SER A 537 5.71 -8.09 -5.78
N HIS A 538 4.51 -8.70 -5.81
CA HIS A 538 4.01 -9.58 -4.74
C HIS A 538 3.93 -8.90 -3.36
N ALA A 539 3.63 -7.60 -3.32
CA ALA A 539 3.69 -6.82 -2.08
C ALA A 539 2.37 -6.10 -1.71
N GLU A 540 1.38 -6.01 -2.58
CA GLU A 540 0.13 -5.27 -2.28
C GLU A 540 -0.84 -6.06 -1.37
N ARG A 541 -0.68 -7.38 -1.26
CA ARG A 541 -1.51 -8.20 -0.36
C ARG A 541 -0.68 -9.29 0.27
N ALA A 542 -0.65 -9.34 1.59
CA ALA A 542 0.04 -10.37 2.35
C ALA A 542 -0.50 -11.78 2.08
N SER A 543 0.39 -12.76 1.98
CA SER A 543 0.11 -14.19 2.00
C SER A 543 -0.50 -14.65 3.34
N LEU A 544 -0.97 -15.90 3.41
CA LEU A 544 -1.45 -16.48 4.67
C LEU A 544 -0.36 -16.48 5.76
N LEU A 545 0.89 -16.83 5.40
CA LEU A 545 1.98 -16.98 6.36
C LEU A 545 2.55 -15.63 6.84
N GLU A 546 2.41 -14.56 6.07
CA GLU A 546 2.75 -13.20 6.51
C GLU A 546 1.74 -12.67 7.55
N ARG A 547 0.56 -13.28 7.67
CA ARG A 547 -0.45 -12.96 8.69
C ARG A 547 -0.35 -13.82 9.95
N ALA A 548 0.59 -14.76 9.98
CA ALA A 548 0.89 -15.63 11.11
C ALA A 548 1.93 -14.95 12.05
N PRO A 549 2.13 -15.44 13.29
CA PRO A 549 1.46 -16.58 13.93
C PRO A 549 0.15 -16.22 14.63
N ALA A 550 -0.78 -17.17 14.66
CA ALA A 550 -1.90 -17.17 15.61
C ALA A 550 -1.43 -17.69 16.99
N ASP A 551 -2.10 -17.28 18.06
CA ASP A 551 -1.81 -17.79 19.41
C ASP A 551 -2.15 -19.28 19.51
N LEU A 552 -3.28 -19.68 18.89
CA LEU A 552 -3.77 -21.06 18.84
C LEU A 552 -4.21 -21.42 17.41
N ALA A 553 -3.83 -22.60 16.92
CA ALA A 553 -4.46 -23.23 15.77
C ALA A 553 -5.23 -24.49 16.16
N LEU A 554 -6.37 -24.72 15.51
CA LEU A 554 -7.11 -25.97 15.55
C LEU A 554 -6.96 -26.68 14.20
N ALA A 555 -6.69 -27.98 14.23
CA ALA A 555 -6.65 -28.85 13.05
C ALA A 555 -7.37 -30.16 13.39
N LEU A 556 -8.70 -30.09 13.45
CA LEU A 556 -9.55 -31.18 13.92
C LEU A 556 -10.04 -32.02 12.74
N ALA A 557 -9.73 -33.31 12.74
CA ALA A 557 -9.97 -34.26 11.65
C ALA A 557 -9.50 -33.75 10.28
N LEU A 558 -8.41 -32.98 10.22
CA LEU A 558 -7.93 -32.35 8.98
C LEU A 558 -6.75 -33.09 8.34
N ILE A 559 -5.85 -33.66 9.14
CA ILE A 559 -4.53 -34.12 8.66
C ILE A 559 -4.65 -35.20 7.58
N HIS A 560 -5.57 -36.14 7.71
CA HIS A 560 -5.72 -37.22 6.72
C HIS A 560 -6.10 -36.68 5.33
N HIS A 561 -6.79 -35.55 5.23
CA HIS A 561 -7.03 -34.90 3.94
C HIS A 561 -5.76 -34.30 3.34
N LEU A 562 -4.89 -33.71 4.16
CA LEU A 562 -3.60 -33.18 3.69
C LEU A 562 -2.64 -34.32 3.32
N ALA A 563 -2.45 -35.27 4.22
CA ALA A 563 -1.48 -36.35 4.04
C ALA A 563 -1.91 -37.37 2.99
N ILE A 564 -3.13 -37.91 3.11
CA ILE A 564 -3.57 -39.02 2.27
C ILE A 564 -4.21 -38.51 0.98
N ALA A 565 -5.09 -37.51 1.04
CA ALA A 565 -5.78 -37.04 -0.18
C ALA A 565 -4.88 -36.17 -1.07
N ASN A 566 -3.96 -35.38 -0.47
CA ASN A 566 -3.10 -34.43 -1.17
C ASN A 566 -1.61 -34.79 -1.15
N ASN A 567 -1.25 -35.97 -0.64
CA ASN A 567 0.12 -36.49 -0.64
C ASN A 567 1.15 -35.58 0.07
N VAL A 568 0.75 -34.85 1.10
CA VAL A 568 1.66 -34.00 1.86
C VAL A 568 2.31 -34.81 2.99
N PRO A 569 3.65 -34.94 3.05
CA PRO A 569 4.33 -35.63 4.15
C PRO A 569 3.98 -35.04 5.52
N LEU A 570 3.93 -35.89 6.56
CA LEU A 570 3.60 -35.46 7.92
C LEU A 570 4.58 -34.42 8.45
N GLU A 571 5.85 -34.51 8.05
CA GLU A 571 6.91 -33.56 8.40
C GLU A 571 6.65 -32.17 7.81
N ASP A 572 6.16 -32.09 6.58
CA ASP A 572 5.84 -30.81 5.92
C ASP A 572 4.58 -30.18 6.52
N ILE A 573 3.60 -31.01 6.90
CA ILE A 573 2.42 -30.55 7.64
C ILE A 573 2.83 -30.00 9.01
N ALA A 574 3.69 -30.71 9.74
CA ALA A 574 4.20 -30.26 11.04
C ALA A 574 4.99 -28.94 10.90
N LEU A 575 5.85 -28.83 9.89
CA LEU A 575 6.59 -27.61 9.58
C LEU A 575 5.64 -26.45 9.26
N PHE A 576 4.59 -26.68 8.47
CA PHE A 576 3.57 -25.68 8.17
C PHE A 576 2.91 -25.16 9.44
N PHE A 577 2.39 -26.03 10.30
CA PHE A 577 1.75 -25.61 11.55
C PHE A 577 2.72 -24.89 12.50
N SER A 578 4.01 -25.26 12.51
CA SER A 578 5.04 -24.57 13.30
C SER A 578 5.26 -23.12 12.87
N ARG A 579 4.96 -22.79 11.60
CA ARG A 579 5.02 -21.42 11.08
C ARG A 579 3.73 -20.65 11.32
N VAL A 580 2.63 -21.35 11.54
CA VAL A 580 1.28 -20.78 11.61
C VAL A 580 0.86 -20.41 13.02
N CYS A 581 1.33 -21.13 14.05
CA CYS A 581 0.81 -20.96 15.40
C CYS A 581 1.84 -21.16 16.50
N ARG A 582 1.52 -20.65 17.70
CA ARG A 582 2.24 -20.94 18.94
C ARG A 582 1.70 -22.21 19.62
N TRP A 583 0.39 -22.30 19.84
CA TRP A 583 -0.28 -23.50 20.34
C TRP A 583 -1.03 -24.21 19.23
N LEU A 584 -1.09 -25.53 19.31
CA LEU A 584 -1.78 -26.38 18.34
C LEU A 584 -2.64 -27.41 19.07
N ILE A 585 -3.94 -27.40 18.80
CA ILE A 585 -4.84 -28.50 19.13
C ILE A 585 -5.14 -29.26 17.84
N ILE A 586 -4.73 -30.51 17.80
CA ILE A 586 -4.74 -31.28 16.56
C ILE A 586 -5.26 -32.69 16.79
N GLU A 587 -6.04 -33.18 15.83
CA GLU A 587 -6.62 -34.53 15.88
C GLU A 587 -5.98 -35.44 14.85
N PHE A 588 -5.47 -36.57 15.31
CA PHE A 588 -5.03 -37.65 14.45
C PHE A 588 -6.17 -38.66 14.22
N VAL A 589 -6.41 -38.97 12.94
CA VAL A 589 -7.42 -39.94 12.51
C VAL A 589 -6.68 -41.14 11.91
N PRO A 590 -6.66 -42.32 12.57
CA PRO A 590 -5.89 -43.46 12.10
C PRO A 590 -6.49 -44.10 10.86
N LYS A 591 -5.70 -44.91 10.14
CA LYS A 591 -6.15 -45.60 8.92
C LYS A 591 -7.37 -46.48 9.14
N GLY A 592 -7.54 -47.08 10.32
CA GLY A 592 -8.71 -47.91 10.64
C GLY A 592 -10.04 -47.13 10.72
N ASP A 593 -10.01 -45.79 10.74
CA ASP A 593 -11.21 -44.97 10.73
C ASP A 593 -11.92 -45.01 9.37
N SER A 594 -13.25 -45.06 9.38
CA SER A 594 -14.01 -45.17 8.13
C SER A 594 -13.79 -43.98 7.18
N GLN A 595 -13.47 -42.79 7.69
CA GLN A 595 -13.16 -41.63 6.84
C GLN A 595 -11.84 -41.79 6.08
N VAL A 596 -10.83 -42.39 6.71
CA VAL A 596 -9.56 -42.68 6.03
C VAL A 596 -9.72 -43.84 5.05
N GLN A 597 -10.46 -44.88 5.45
CA GLN A 597 -10.79 -46.00 4.56
C GLN A 597 -11.50 -45.53 3.29
N ARG A 598 -12.46 -44.59 3.38
CA ARG A 598 -13.11 -44.00 2.20
C ARG A 598 -12.13 -43.31 1.26
N LEU A 599 -11.13 -42.58 1.78
CA LEU A 599 -10.11 -41.95 0.94
C LEU A 599 -9.25 -43.01 0.24
N LEU A 600 -8.83 -44.04 0.98
CA LEU A 600 -8.01 -45.15 0.48
C LEU A 600 -8.75 -46.06 -0.50
N ASN A 601 -10.09 -46.15 -0.46
CA ASN A 601 -10.86 -46.93 -1.44
C ASN A 601 -10.63 -46.49 -2.90
N SER A 602 -10.21 -45.24 -3.09
CA SER A 602 -10.00 -44.64 -4.42
C SER A 602 -8.53 -44.55 -4.84
N ARG A 603 -7.58 -45.03 -4.03
CA ARG A 603 -6.14 -44.92 -4.31
C ARG A 603 -5.30 -45.98 -3.63
N GLU A 604 -4.12 -46.22 -4.16
CA GLU A 604 -3.13 -47.08 -3.52
C GLU A 604 -2.65 -46.47 -2.18
N ASP A 605 -2.55 -47.29 -1.13
CA ASP A 605 -2.00 -46.88 0.16
C ASP A 605 -0.47 -46.83 0.10
N ILE A 606 0.05 -45.67 -0.27
CA ILE A 606 1.48 -45.37 -0.34
C ILE A 606 2.00 -44.67 0.93
N PHE A 607 1.27 -44.71 2.04
CA PHE A 607 1.54 -43.89 3.23
C PHE A 607 2.01 -44.74 4.43
N PRO A 608 3.16 -45.43 4.37
CA PRO A 608 3.59 -46.34 5.44
C PRO A 608 3.83 -45.62 6.78
N GLU A 609 4.27 -44.36 6.71
CA GLU A 609 4.54 -43.53 7.89
C GLU A 609 3.29 -42.84 8.47
N TYR A 610 2.11 -43.01 7.85
CA TYR A 610 0.86 -42.48 8.39
C TYR A 610 0.31 -43.36 9.51
N THR A 611 1.03 -43.36 10.64
CA THR A 611 0.67 -44.03 11.91
C THR A 611 0.69 -43.01 13.05
N PRO A 612 0.10 -43.31 14.22
CA PRO A 612 0.22 -42.46 15.39
C PRO A 612 1.67 -42.14 15.76
N GLU A 613 2.57 -43.13 15.66
CA GLU A 613 3.99 -42.99 15.97
C GLU A 613 4.71 -42.12 14.94
N GLY A 614 4.39 -42.28 13.65
CA GLY A 614 4.91 -41.44 12.59
C GLY A 614 4.47 -39.98 12.72
N PHE A 615 3.20 -39.76 13.07
CA PHE A 615 2.64 -38.45 13.39
C PHE A 615 3.35 -37.80 14.59
N GLU A 616 3.46 -38.51 15.71
CA GLU A 616 4.13 -38.00 16.91
C GLU A 616 5.59 -37.67 16.64
N ARG A 617 6.31 -38.52 15.89
CA ARG A 617 7.71 -38.27 15.50
C ARG A 617 7.86 -37.03 14.62
N ALA A 618 6.98 -36.83 13.64
CA ALA A 618 7.02 -35.66 12.77
C ALA A 618 6.73 -34.35 13.54
N PHE A 619 5.68 -34.34 14.39
CA PHE A 619 5.25 -33.14 15.09
C PHE A 619 6.16 -32.77 16.26
N THR A 620 6.69 -33.76 16.99
CA THR A 620 7.60 -33.50 18.12
C THR A 620 8.95 -32.90 17.69
N ARG A 621 9.28 -32.88 16.39
CA ARG A 621 10.43 -32.14 15.87
C ARG A 621 10.27 -30.63 16.06
N TYR A 622 9.05 -30.10 15.94
CA TYR A 622 8.75 -28.67 15.98
C TYR A 622 7.95 -28.24 17.22
N PHE A 623 7.28 -29.19 17.87
CA PHE A 623 6.40 -28.93 19.01
C PHE A 623 6.78 -29.77 20.24
N THR A 624 6.52 -29.22 21.42
CA THR A 624 6.47 -29.93 22.69
C THR A 624 5.06 -30.48 22.89
N LEU A 625 4.95 -31.79 23.08
CA LEU A 625 3.68 -32.45 23.38
C LEU A 625 3.34 -32.26 24.87
N HIS A 626 2.22 -31.59 25.15
CA HIS A 626 1.75 -31.36 26.52
C HIS A 626 0.72 -32.39 26.97
N GLU A 627 -0.22 -32.75 26.09
CA GLU A 627 -1.33 -33.62 26.45
C GLU A 627 -1.79 -34.47 25.26
N LYS A 628 -2.15 -35.72 25.53
CA LYS A 628 -2.74 -36.66 24.57
C LYS A 628 -4.06 -37.15 25.15
N HIS A 629 -5.15 -36.95 24.41
CA HIS A 629 -6.50 -37.26 24.85
C HIS A 629 -7.19 -38.19 23.84
N PRO A 630 -7.21 -39.51 24.08
CA PRO A 630 -7.97 -40.46 23.27
C PRO A 630 -9.48 -40.16 23.37
N LEU A 631 -10.17 -40.15 22.23
CA LEU A 631 -11.62 -39.89 22.20
C LEU A 631 -12.38 -41.20 22.40
N GLU A 632 -13.00 -41.36 23.57
CA GLU A 632 -13.82 -42.53 23.92
C GLU A 632 -14.88 -42.83 22.84
N GLY A 633 -14.99 -44.11 22.47
CA GLY A 633 -15.89 -44.54 21.39
C GLY A 633 -15.35 -44.31 19.98
N SER A 634 -14.07 -43.92 19.83
CA SER A 634 -13.39 -43.83 18.54
C SER A 634 -11.92 -44.27 18.64
N ALA A 635 -11.27 -44.49 17.49
CA ALA A 635 -9.82 -44.72 17.43
C ALA A 635 -9.01 -43.40 17.34
N ARG A 636 -9.68 -42.24 17.40
CA ARG A 636 -9.08 -40.93 17.17
C ARG A 636 -8.47 -40.39 18.46
N VAL A 637 -7.44 -39.55 18.29
CA VAL A 637 -6.71 -38.97 19.42
C VAL A 637 -6.52 -37.48 19.20
N LEU A 638 -6.85 -36.69 20.22
CA LEU A 638 -6.51 -35.28 20.28
C LEU A 638 -5.15 -35.08 20.94
N TYR A 639 -4.43 -34.09 20.45
CA TYR A 639 -3.14 -33.69 20.99
C TYR A 639 -3.15 -32.18 21.25
N LEU A 640 -2.60 -31.80 22.41
CA LEU A 640 -2.24 -30.42 22.70
C LEU A 640 -0.73 -30.27 22.61
N MET A 641 -0.29 -29.33 21.78
CA MET A 641 1.10 -29.10 21.45
C MET A 641 1.44 -27.62 21.53
N GLU A 642 2.67 -27.30 21.95
CA GLU A 642 3.22 -25.93 21.97
C GLU A 642 4.49 -25.88 21.14
N LYS A 643 4.64 -24.85 20.31
CA LYS A 643 5.83 -24.67 19.48
C LYS A 643 7.09 -24.56 20.33
N LYS A 644 8.16 -25.23 19.89
CA LYS A 644 9.49 -25.20 20.53
C LYS A 644 10.25 -23.90 20.33
#